data_AF-A0A2E8H6U5-F1
#
_entry.id   AF-A0A2E8H6U5-F1
#
_cell.length_a   1.000
_cell.length_b   1.000
_cell.length_c   1.000
_cell.angle_alpha   90.00
_cell.angle_beta   90.00
_cell.angle_gamma   90.00
#
_symmetry.space_group_name_H-M   'P 1'
#
loop_
_entity.id
_entity.type
_entity.pdbx_description
1 polymer ?
#
loop_
_entity_poly.entity_id
_entity_poly.type
_entity_poly.pdbx_seq_one_letter_code
_entity_poly.pdbx_strand_id
1 'polypeptide(L)'
;MVGADGASFRLSHTVMEGHRFAVRAIPSGGELLSWGLPFGVALTDIVAGEYVSNAGMLEALGGRRLNFELPPTPSFEDRITPYELDEATFTAAPPLERRIDVPTFRGFDRGVRGTGTRNHIVIMGTTSRTSAFARIVAQRLGDLPRTDGFDGVVAVAHTEGGGAEAPNNRDLLLRTLAGFAVHPNVGAILCVDYGSESGSNAALEQYLRAEGYPIDEVPHRFLSIDGGFDRHLEEAEAQARRWEQELRGQPRRDLPASHLKLALQCGGSDAFSGVSGNPLAAWVARELIRCGGAANLAETDELIGAEPYVLDRVRNADTARCFLAMIERFKERVSWHGASAEGNPSGGNKYRGLYNIVLKSIGAAMKRHPDVPLDGCLEYGQPIPESGYWFMDSPGNDLESIAGQVASGCNVVYFVTGNGSVTNFPFVPTVKIVTTTQRFDLLAGDMDVNAGAYQDGTPMDEMGRQLFERTLAVAAGERSRGESAGHSQVSIWRDWPQRDATALEGLMAAPVPTGEPLAIRAEPAPEVSIDAITTADGAAVDRVGLVMPTSLCSGQIARLAAERLNTTGLATALGLSRFAALVHTEGCGVSGGPNEDIYARTLLGYLTHPSVSLALLLEHGCEKTHNDYMRASLDEAGVDPGRFGYASVQLDGGIDCALDRVEAWFGEHRQSGTGLSTTPADAGVLRLGLLASGDVPDGVARSLARLSGWIVSAGGTVVVPEGPGLAASAAFADALALTPGPPPSLAHGESANRPGFHVMEAPTDQWTELVSGLGATGVGMLLAHAGEHPQQGHPLIPMLQVTGVPAVAAAYADDLDALLVDADDSAGSRQLLDLLVEAASRRLRPRLWTRGNTDFQITRGLLGVSM
;
A
#
# COMPACT_ATOMS: atom_id res chain seq x y z
N MET A 1 1.32 36.47 24.47
CA MET A 1 2.59 35.77 24.10
C MET A 1 3.65 36.81 23.78
N VAL A 2 4.94 36.44 23.80
CA VAL A 2 6.04 37.34 23.43
C VAL A 2 6.34 37.12 21.94
N GLY A 3 6.27 38.19 21.14
CA GLY A 3 6.62 38.23 19.72
C GLY A 3 8.13 38.21 19.51
N ALA A 4 8.56 38.07 18.25
CA ALA A 4 9.97 37.95 17.87
C ALA A 4 10.81 39.19 18.24
N ASP A 5 10.17 40.34 18.44
CA ASP A 5 10.74 41.63 18.86
C ASP A 5 10.59 41.90 20.37
N GLY A 6 10.06 40.94 21.14
CA GLY A 6 9.72 41.12 22.55
C GLY A 6 8.35 41.76 22.79
N ALA A 7 7.60 42.13 21.75
CA ALA A 7 6.26 42.73 21.89
C ALA A 7 5.25 41.69 22.37
N SER A 8 4.34 42.05 23.26
CA SER A 8 3.26 41.14 23.67
C SER A 8 1.96 41.43 22.94
N PHE A 9 1.34 40.39 22.39
CA PHE A 9 0.01 40.48 21.77
C PHE A 9 -0.91 39.37 22.27
N ARG A 10 -2.21 39.62 22.11
CA ARG A 10 -3.30 38.68 22.42
C ARG A 10 -3.69 37.93 21.16
N LEU A 11 -3.86 36.63 21.26
CA LEU A 11 -4.40 35.83 20.16
C LEU A 11 -5.88 36.16 19.95
N SER A 12 -6.25 36.38 18.69
CA SER A 12 -7.64 36.65 18.29
C SER A 12 -8.59 35.48 18.59
N HIS A 13 -8.07 34.26 18.46
CA HIS A 13 -8.80 32.99 18.61
C HIS A 13 -7.93 31.98 19.35
N THR A 14 -8.51 30.85 19.77
CA THR A 14 -7.74 29.67 20.13
C THR A 14 -7.01 29.16 18.89
N VAL A 15 -5.68 29.05 18.97
CA VAL A 15 -4.85 28.51 17.90
C VAL A 15 -4.42 27.11 18.29
N MET A 16 -4.68 26.14 17.42
CA MET A 16 -4.27 24.76 17.62
C MET A 16 -2.75 24.62 17.54
N GLU A 17 -2.21 23.59 18.18
CA GLU A 17 -0.80 23.23 18.02
C GLU A 17 -0.44 22.98 16.55
N GLY A 18 0.69 23.53 16.11
CA GLY A 18 1.14 23.48 14.70
C GLY A 18 0.47 24.52 13.79
N HIS A 19 -0.65 25.13 14.20
CA HIS A 19 -1.33 26.17 13.42
C HIS A 19 -0.68 27.53 13.62
N ARG A 20 -0.97 28.44 12.67
CA ARG A 20 -0.20 29.66 12.48
C ARG A 20 -0.96 30.88 12.93
N PHE A 21 -0.24 31.83 13.52
CA PHE A 21 -0.74 33.17 13.81
C PHE A 21 0.28 34.21 13.37
N ALA A 22 -0.18 35.41 13.06
CA ALA A 22 0.69 36.49 12.63
C ALA A 22 1.51 37.04 13.81
N VAL A 23 2.84 37.10 13.66
CA VAL A 23 3.74 37.71 14.67
C VAL A 23 3.97 39.20 14.45
N ARG A 24 3.54 39.72 13.29
CA ARG A 24 3.61 41.13 12.88
C ARG A 24 2.45 41.42 11.93
N ALA A 25 2.11 42.70 11.72
CA ALA A 25 1.09 43.07 10.76
C ALA A 25 1.50 42.70 9.31
N ILE A 26 0.54 42.22 8.52
CA ILE A 26 0.69 41.89 7.09
C ILE A 26 -0.42 42.62 6.34
N PRO A 27 -0.11 43.56 5.43
CA PRO A 27 -1.13 44.29 4.69
C PRO A 27 -1.85 43.38 3.69
N SER A 28 -3.07 43.74 3.30
CA SER A 28 -3.78 43.11 2.18
C SER A 28 -2.91 43.10 0.92
N GLY A 29 -2.86 41.97 0.23
CA GLY A 29 -1.96 41.71 -0.91
C GLY A 29 -0.52 41.38 -0.51
N GLY A 30 -0.17 41.41 0.78
CA GLY A 30 1.15 41.04 1.29
C GLY A 30 1.37 39.53 1.35
N GLU A 31 2.61 39.10 1.15
CA GLU A 31 2.99 37.69 1.21
C GLU A 31 3.04 37.16 2.65
N LEU A 32 2.51 35.95 2.85
CA LEU A 32 2.72 35.17 4.05
C LEU A 32 3.95 34.28 3.85
N LEU A 33 4.91 34.40 4.76
CA LEU A 33 6.21 33.75 4.64
C LEU A 33 6.40 32.64 5.69
N SER A 34 7.03 31.54 5.29
CA SER A 34 7.57 30.51 6.18
C SER A 34 9.00 30.18 5.74
N TRP A 35 9.96 30.12 6.67
CA TRP A 35 11.40 30.05 6.35
C TRP A 35 11.89 31.12 5.36
N GLY A 36 11.20 32.28 5.32
CA GLY A 36 11.49 33.36 4.37
C GLY A 36 10.90 33.17 2.96
N LEU A 37 10.20 32.07 2.69
CA LEU A 37 9.59 31.76 1.40
C LEU A 37 8.07 31.97 1.44
N PRO A 38 7.46 32.51 0.37
CA PRO A 38 6.03 32.76 0.32
C PRO A 38 5.24 31.45 0.19
N PHE A 39 4.12 31.37 0.92
CA PHE A 39 3.16 30.25 0.80
C PHE A 39 1.72 30.71 0.56
N GLY A 40 1.46 32.01 0.56
CA GLY A 40 0.12 32.57 0.35
C GLY A 40 0.12 34.09 0.36
N VAL A 41 -1.03 34.69 0.05
CA VAL A 41 -1.20 36.15 -0.01
C VAL A 41 -2.38 36.56 0.86
N ALA A 42 -2.19 37.61 1.66
CA ALA A 42 -3.21 38.13 2.56
C ALA A 42 -4.40 38.70 1.77
N LEU A 43 -5.62 38.25 2.09
CA LEU A 43 -6.86 38.77 1.49
C LEU A 43 -7.26 40.10 2.14
N THR A 44 -6.99 40.24 3.43
CA THR A 44 -7.27 41.42 4.23
C THR A 44 -6.01 41.88 4.96
N ASP A 45 -6.06 43.03 5.62
CA ASP A 45 -5.02 43.38 6.58
C ASP A 45 -5.08 42.38 7.74
N ILE A 46 -3.95 41.74 8.05
CA ILE A 46 -3.79 40.77 9.15
C ILE A 46 -2.99 41.44 10.26
N VAL A 47 -3.52 41.50 11.47
CA VAL A 47 -2.83 42.12 12.61
C VAL A 47 -2.01 41.10 13.42
N ALA A 48 -1.02 41.57 14.18
CA ALA A 48 -0.26 40.69 15.07
C ALA A 48 -1.19 40.01 16.11
N GLY A 49 -1.03 38.70 16.28
CA GLY A 49 -1.89 37.84 17.11
C GLY A 49 -3.11 37.26 16.38
N GLU A 50 -3.32 37.60 15.12
CA GLU A 50 -4.41 37.05 14.33
C GLU A 50 -4.14 35.60 13.92
N TYR A 51 -5.14 34.73 14.07
CA TYR A 51 -5.08 33.35 13.58
C TYR A 51 -5.20 33.37 12.05
N VAL A 52 -4.17 32.93 11.33
CA VAL A 52 -4.21 32.89 9.87
C VAL A 52 -4.78 31.57 9.35
N SER A 53 -5.68 31.67 8.36
CA SER A 53 -6.31 30.51 7.72
C SER A 53 -6.70 30.78 6.27
N ASN A 54 -6.59 29.74 5.43
CA ASN A 54 -7.13 29.72 4.07
C ASN A 54 -8.48 28.97 4.05
N ALA A 55 -9.17 29.01 2.93
CA ALA A 55 -10.49 28.39 2.79
C ALA A 55 -10.45 26.86 3.05
N GLY A 56 -9.45 26.17 2.48
CA GLY A 56 -9.32 24.72 2.62
C GLY A 56 -9.02 24.27 4.05
N MET A 57 -8.35 25.09 4.87
CA MET A 57 -8.15 24.80 6.29
C MET A 57 -9.45 24.94 7.08
N LEU A 58 -10.21 26.01 6.83
CA LEU A 58 -11.48 26.24 7.51
C LEU A 58 -12.49 25.15 7.19
N GLU A 59 -12.54 24.67 5.95
CA GLU A 59 -13.34 23.51 5.54
C GLU A 59 -12.91 22.23 6.28
N ALA A 60 -11.62 21.89 6.24
CA ALA A 60 -11.09 20.68 6.87
C ALA A 60 -11.28 20.65 8.40
N LEU A 61 -11.18 21.81 9.06
CA LEU A 61 -11.42 21.93 10.50
C LEU A 61 -12.92 22.03 10.83
N GLY A 62 -13.73 22.64 9.97
CA GLY A 62 -15.17 22.78 10.15
C GLY A 62 -15.93 21.46 10.13
N GLY A 63 -15.39 20.44 9.43
CA GLY A 63 -15.89 19.06 9.48
C GLY A 63 -15.62 18.33 10.81
N ARG A 64 -14.88 18.93 11.76
CA ARG A 64 -14.49 18.29 13.02
C ARG A 64 -15.25 18.86 14.21
N ARG A 65 -15.41 18.02 15.24
CA ARG A 65 -16.00 18.43 16.52
C ARG A 65 -14.98 19.19 17.37
N LEU A 66 -14.87 20.50 17.16
CA LEU A 66 -14.04 21.40 17.96
C LEU A 66 -14.84 22.03 19.10
N ASN A 67 -14.19 22.32 20.23
CA ASN A 67 -14.80 22.96 21.40
C ASN A 67 -14.50 24.47 21.51
N PHE A 68 -14.01 25.08 20.42
CA PHE A 68 -13.72 26.49 20.29
C PHE A 68 -14.12 26.99 18.90
N GLU A 69 -14.25 28.31 18.74
CA GLU A 69 -14.62 28.95 17.49
C GLU A 69 -13.42 29.14 16.56
N LEU A 70 -13.62 28.83 15.27
CA LEU A 70 -12.68 29.13 14.19
C LEU A 70 -12.95 30.53 13.60
N PRO A 71 -11.95 31.15 12.94
CA PRO A 71 -12.18 32.35 12.16
C PRO A 71 -13.33 32.16 11.14
N PRO A 72 -14.24 33.14 10.98
CA PRO A 72 -15.43 32.99 10.15
C PRO A 72 -15.14 33.06 8.65
N THR A 73 -14.01 33.66 8.26
CA THR A 73 -13.59 33.84 6.86
C THR A 73 -12.08 33.61 6.74
N PRO A 74 -11.60 33.15 5.57
CA PRO A 74 -10.18 33.02 5.33
C PRO A 74 -9.50 34.39 5.36
N SER A 75 -8.29 34.45 5.93
CA SER A 75 -7.46 35.67 5.96
C SER A 75 -6.42 35.71 4.84
N PHE A 76 -6.13 34.58 4.19
CA PHE A 76 -5.23 34.50 3.05
C PHE A 76 -5.72 33.48 2.01
N GLU A 77 -5.21 33.59 0.79
CA GLU A 77 -5.37 32.61 -0.28
C GLU A 77 -4.04 31.95 -0.67
N ASP A 78 -4.11 30.72 -1.15
CA ASP A 78 -2.95 29.97 -1.60
C ASP A 78 -2.41 30.57 -2.90
N ARG A 79 -1.09 30.73 -2.99
CA ARG A 79 -0.43 31.20 -4.21
C ARG A 79 0.86 30.43 -4.44
N ILE A 80 0.93 29.78 -5.60
CA ILE A 80 2.14 29.14 -6.11
C ILE A 80 2.64 30.01 -7.24
N THR A 81 3.81 30.62 -7.06
CA THR A 81 4.48 31.34 -8.15
C THR A 81 5.39 30.33 -8.85
N PRO A 82 5.21 30.07 -10.16
CA PRO A 82 6.11 29.19 -10.90
C PRO A 82 7.56 29.66 -10.78
N TYR A 83 8.48 28.72 -10.53
CA TYR A 83 9.90 29.03 -10.49
C TYR A 83 10.46 29.12 -11.90
N GLU A 84 11.09 30.26 -12.22
CA GLU A 84 11.79 30.46 -13.48
C GLU A 84 13.30 30.43 -13.23
N LEU A 85 14.00 29.46 -13.86
CA LEU A 85 15.45 29.39 -13.80
C LEU A 85 16.07 30.52 -14.62
N ASP A 86 16.67 31.50 -13.96
CA ASP A 86 17.48 32.52 -14.62
C ASP A 86 18.91 32.01 -14.87
N GLU A 87 19.11 31.37 -16.03
CA GLU A 87 20.43 30.86 -16.43
C GLU A 87 21.49 31.98 -16.59
N ALA A 88 21.09 33.24 -16.77
CA ALA A 88 22.03 34.34 -16.92
C ALA A 88 22.69 34.74 -15.59
N THR A 89 21.99 34.52 -14.47
CA THR A 89 22.50 34.80 -13.11
C THR A 89 22.81 33.53 -12.31
N PHE A 90 22.57 32.35 -12.90
CA PHE A 90 22.85 31.06 -12.30
C PHE A 90 24.32 30.91 -11.87
N THR A 91 24.52 30.49 -10.62
CA THR A 91 25.84 30.18 -10.06
C THR A 91 25.86 28.76 -9.51
N ALA A 92 26.71 27.92 -10.08
CA ALA A 92 26.91 26.55 -9.63
C ALA A 92 27.44 26.51 -8.18
N ALA A 93 26.82 25.69 -7.33
CA ALA A 93 27.31 25.45 -5.99
C ALA A 93 28.51 24.48 -6.01
N PRO A 94 29.59 24.76 -5.27
CA PRO A 94 30.70 23.82 -5.16
C PRO A 94 30.26 22.54 -4.42
N PRO A 95 30.92 21.39 -4.66
CA PRO A 95 30.65 20.17 -3.92
C PRO A 95 30.97 20.38 -2.43
N LEU A 96 30.25 19.66 -1.57
CA LEU A 96 30.45 19.70 -0.13
C LEU A 96 31.86 19.23 0.25
N GLU A 97 32.52 19.94 1.17
CA GLU A 97 33.86 19.61 1.62
C GLU A 97 33.89 18.27 2.37
N ARG A 98 34.75 17.35 1.92
CA ARG A 98 34.93 16.03 2.53
C ARG A 98 35.60 16.14 3.89
N ARG A 99 35.20 15.30 4.84
CA ARG A 99 35.94 15.12 6.10
C ARG A 99 37.19 14.27 5.85
N ILE A 100 38.26 14.56 6.58
CA ILE A 100 39.50 13.78 6.52
C ILE A 100 39.36 12.48 7.30
N ASP A 101 38.79 12.54 8.50
CA ASP A 101 38.66 11.40 9.41
C ASP A 101 37.30 10.71 9.23
N VAL A 102 37.23 9.67 8.40
CA VAL A 102 35.98 8.95 8.08
C VAL A 102 35.74 7.82 9.09
N PRO A 103 34.63 7.83 9.85
CA PRO A 103 34.31 6.79 10.82
C PRO A 103 33.96 5.47 10.11
N THR A 104 34.02 4.37 10.85
CA THR A 104 33.70 3.02 10.35
C THR A 104 32.47 2.45 11.01
N PHE A 105 31.86 1.46 10.36
CA PHE A 105 30.81 0.61 10.92
C PHE A 105 31.04 -0.85 10.51
N ARG A 106 30.40 -1.81 11.20
CA ARG A 106 30.53 -3.25 10.96
C ARG A 106 29.50 -3.73 9.91
N GLY A 107 29.89 -3.78 8.63
CA GLY A 107 29.00 -4.16 7.52
C GLY A 107 29.43 -5.41 6.75
N PHE A 108 28.69 -5.77 5.70
CA PHE A 108 29.01 -6.85 4.76
C PHE A 108 29.61 -6.29 3.48
N ASP A 109 30.87 -6.61 3.20
CA ASP A 109 31.51 -6.23 1.94
C ASP A 109 30.98 -7.11 0.79
N ARG A 110 30.34 -6.49 -0.21
CA ARG A 110 29.78 -7.15 -1.40
C ARG A 110 30.51 -6.77 -2.68
N GLY A 111 31.72 -6.21 -2.58
CA GLY A 111 32.51 -5.79 -3.74
C GLY A 111 31.76 -4.74 -4.59
N VAL A 112 31.56 -5.04 -5.88
CA VAL A 112 30.94 -4.12 -6.84
C VAL A 112 29.49 -3.75 -6.49
N ARG A 113 28.81 -4.56 -5.67
CA ARG A 113 27.46 -4.30 -5.18
C ARG A 113 27.42 -3.29 -4.02
N GLY A 114 28.57 -2.93 -3.45
CA GLY A 114 28.69 -2.02 -2.31
C GLY A 114 28.73 -2.75 -0.96
N THR A 115 28.14 -2.12 0.07
CA THR A 115 28.20 -2.62 1.45
C THR A 115 26.82 -2.83 2.04
N GLY A 116 26.60 -4.03 2.58
CA GLY A 116 25.35 -4.39 3.26
C GLY A 116 25.37 -3.98 4.74
N THR A 117 24.27 -3.41 5.21
CA THR A 117 23.95 -3.23 6.63
C THR A 117 23.24 -4.44 7.22
N ARG A 118 22.68 -5.30 6.35
CA ARG A 118 22.05 -6.58 6.66
C ARG A 118 22.50 -7.69 5.70
N ASN A 119 22.19 -8.93 6.03
CA ASN A 119 22.42 -10.13 5.23
C ASN A 119 21.18 -11.02 5.23
N HIS A 120 20.22 -10.67 4.37
CA HIS A 120 18.95 -11.39 4.23
C HIS A 120 18.95 -12.38 3.07
N ILE A 121 18.17 -13.44 3.19
CA ILE A 121 17.65 -14.15 2.02
C ILE A 121 16.33 -13.49 1.64
N VAL A 122 16.21 -13.08 0.39
CA VAL A 122 14.98 -12.48 -0.14
C VAL A 122 14.25 -13.49 -1.01
N ILE A 123 12.97 -13.73 -0.71
CA ILE A 123 12.04 -14.43 -1.60
C ILE A 123 11.19 -13.36 -2.28
N MET A 124 11.33 -13.20 -3.59
CA MET A 124 10.72 -12.12 -4.36
C MET A 124 9.78 -12.70 -5.40
N GLY A 125 8.51 -12.31 -5.36
CA GLY A 125 7.66 -12.48 -6.54
C GLY A 125 8.09 -11.47 -7.61
N THR A 126 8.24 -11.89 -8.87
CA THR A 126 8.51 -10.93 -9.95
C THR A 126 7.24 -10.21 -10.41
N THR A 127 6.08 -10.73 -10.02
CA THR A 127 4.76 -10.12 -10.19
C THR A 127 3.91 -10.33 -8.95
N SER A 128 2.78 -9.63 -8.87
CA SER A 128 1.81 -9.83 -7.79
C SER A 128 1.25 -11.26 -7.70
N ARG A 129 1.27 -12.03 -8.80
CA ARG A 129 0.73 -13.41 -8.84
C ARG A 129 1.49 -14.38 -7.93
N THR A 130 2.74 -14.07 -7.56
CA THR A 130 3.57 -14.90 -6.68
C THR A 130 3.85 -14.28 -5.31
N SER A 131 3.22 -13.14 -5.00
CA SER A 131 3.30 -12.47 -3.70
C SER A 131 2.91 -13.38 -2.53
N ALA A 132 1.81 -14.14 -2.64
CA ALA A 132 1.41 -15.09 -1.60
C ALA A 132 2.44 -16.21 -1.41
N PHE A 133 2.98 -16.78 -2.49
CA PHE A 133 4.03 -17.80 -2.43
C PHE A 133 5.27 -17.27 -1.68
N ALA A 134 5.74 -16.07 -2.01
CA ALA A 134 6.88 -15.45 -1.35
C ALA A 134 6.66 -15.27 0.16
N ARG A 135 5.46 -14.81 0.57
CA ARG A 135 5.07 -14.68 1.98
C ARG A 135 5.06 -16.02 2.71
N ILE A 136 4.50 -17.07 2.09
CA ILE A 136 4.42 -18.41 2.68
C ILE A 136 5.83 -18.97 2.93
N VAL A 137 6.74 -18.89 1.94
CA VAL A 137 8.12 -19.39 2.10
C VAL A 137 8.84 -18.64 3.22
N ALA A 138 8.75 -17.30 3.25
CA ALA A 138 9.37 -16.51 4.31
C ALA A 138 8.80 -16.85 5.70
N GLN A 139 7.47 -17.05 5.80
CA GLN A 139 6.82 -17.44 7.05
C GLN A 139 7.26 -18.84 7.53
N ARG A 140 7.34 -19.83 6.64
CA ARG A 140 7.78 -21.20 6.96
C ARG A 140 9.25 -21.28 7.41
N LEU A 141 10.04 -20.26 7.09
CA LEU A 141 11.44 -20.12 7.46
C LEU A 141 11.69 -19.05 8.53
N GLY A 142 10.62 -18.49 9.11
CA GLY A 142 10.71 -17.40 10.09
C GLY A 142 11.37 -17.80 11.42
N ASP A 143 11.47 -19.11 11.69
CA ASP A 143 12.09 -19.70 12.88
C ASP A 143 13.60 -19.93 12.74
N LEU A 144 14.18 -19.70 11.54
CA LEU A 144 15.62 -19.84 11.33
C LEU A 144 16.40 -18.90 12.27
N PRO A 145 17.40 -19.42 13.03
CA PRO A 145 18.14 -18.59 13.96
C PRO A 145 18.93 -17.49 13.23
N ARG A 146 18.67 -16.25 13.63
CA ARG A 146 19.46 -15.08 13.24
C ARG A 146 20.83 -15.13 13.92
N THR A 147 21.87 -14.71 13.20
CA THR A 147 23.26 -14.71 13.67
C THR A 147 23.93 -13.40 13.23
N ASP A 148 25.14 -13.10 13.70
CA ASP A 148 25.89 -11.91 13.22
C ASP A 148 26.05 -11.87 11.69
N GLY A 149 26.13 -13.06 11.07
CA GLY A 149 26.25 -13.23 9.63
C GLY A 149 24.94 -13.47 8.88
N PHE A 150 23.78 -13.54 9.55
CA PHE A 150 22.51 -13.85 8.88
C PHE A 150 21.33 -13.19 9.59
N ASP A 151 20.64 -12.30 8.88
CA ASP A 151 19.57 -11.48 9.45
C ASP A 151 18.18 -12.11 9.26
N GLY A 152 18.03 -13.19 8.48
CA GLY A 152 16.77 -13.92 8.30
C GLY A 152 16.27 -13.97 6.86
N VAL A 153 15.16 -14.68 6.65
CA VAL A 153 14.46 -14.77 5.37
C VAL A 153 13.31 -13.76 5.35
N VAL A 154 13.17 -13.00 4.27
CA VAL A 154 12.09 -12.02 4.11
C VAL A 154 11.44 -12.13 2.74
N ALA A 155 10.17 -11.73 2.66
CA ALA A 155 9.43 -11.69 1.41
C ALA A 155 9.43 -10.28 0.82
N VAL A 156 9.63 -10.19 -0.49
CA VAL A 156 9.26 -9.03 -1.31
C VAL A 156 8.00 -9.45 -2.07
N ALA A 157 6.86 -9.03 -1.53
CA ALA A 157 5.54 -9.24 -2.10
C ALA A 157 4.95 -7.86 -2.43
N HIS A 158 4.65 -7.62 -3.71
CA HIS A 158 4.17 -6.35 -4.24
C HIS A 158 2.91 -6.54 -5.10
N THR A 159 2.36 -5.44 -5.61
CA THR A 159 1.05 -5.38 -6.31
C THR A 159 1.16 -5.34 -7.83
N GLU A 160 2.36 -5.11 -8.36
CA GLU A 160 2.58 -4.82 -9.78
C GLU A 160 2.82 -6.04 -10.69
N GLY A 161 2.61 -5.84 -12.00
CA GLY A 161 2.98 -6.79 -13.06
C GLY A 161 2.10 -8.03 -13.19
N GLY A 162 0.95 -8.09 -12.49
CA GLY A 162 0.07 -9.26 -12.48
C GLY A 162 -1.04 -9.28 -13.55
N GLY A 163 -1.25 -8.17 -14.28
CA GLY A 163 -2.20 -8.07 -15.37
C GLY A 163 -1.81 -8.91 -16.59
N ALA A 164 -2.75 -9.08 -17.53
CA ALA A 164 -2.50 -9.74 -18.81
C ALA A 164 -1.77 -8.81 -19.79
N GLU A 165 -2.09 -7.51 -19.74
CA GLU A 165 -1.41 -6.50 -20.54
C GLU A 165 -0.06 -6.07 -19.94
N ALA A 166 0.79 -5.50 -20.79
CA ALA A 166 2.03 -4.87 -20.33
C ALA A 166 1.70 -3.53 -19.64
N PRO A 167 2.04 -3.36 -18.36
CA PRO A 167 1.67 -2.15 -17.62
C PRO A 167 2.49 -0.94 -18.12
N ASN A 168 1.95 0.26 -17.93
CA ASN A 168 2.62 1.51 -18.31
C ASN A 168 3.90 1.74 -17.48
N ASN A 169 3.93 1.24 -16.25
CA ASN A 169 5.09 1.30 -15.36
C ASN A 169 6.14 0.18 -15.58
N ARG A 170 6.05 -0.66 -16.63
CA ARG A 170 6.87 -1.88 -16.79
C ARG A 170 8.38 -1.66 -16.61
N ASP A 171 8.93 -0.60 -17.19
CA ASP A 171 10.37 -0.29 -17.07
C ASP A 171 10.75 0.08 -15.63
N LEU A 172 9.88 0.84 -14.92
CA LEU A 172 10.07 1.13 -13.49
C LEU A 172 10.02 -0.14 -12.64
N LEU A 173 9.08 -1.03 -12.94
CA LEU A 173 8.95 -2.32 -12.26
C LEU A 173 10.23 -3.15 -12.41
N LEU A 174 10.69 -3.37 -13.64
CA LEU A 174 11.90 -4.17 -13.91
C LEU A 174 13.15 -3.54 -13.28
N ARG A 175 13.29 -2.21 -13.35
CA ARG A 175 14.40 -1.50 -12.68
C ARG A 175 14.38 -1.69 -11.17
N THR A 176 13.20 -1.61 -10.57
CA THR A 176 13.04 -1.75 -9.12
C THR A 176 13.38 -3.16 -8.65
N LEU A 177 12.86 -4.18 -9.34
CA LEU A 177 13.17 -5.58 -9.07
C LEU A 177 14.66 -5.90 -9.30
N ALA A 178 15.27 -5.33 -10.34
CA ALA A 178 16.69 -5.46 -10.61
C ALA A 178 17.56 -4.85 -9.49
N GLY A 179 17.18 -3.66 -9.03
CA GLY A 179 17.79 -2.98 -7.89
C GLY A 179 17.70 -3.80 -6.60
N PHE A 180 16.51 -4.36 -6.30
CA PHE A 180 16.33 -5.27 -5.17
C PHE A 180 17.21 -6.52 -5.27
N ALA A 181 17.27 -7.14 -6.44
CA ALA A 181 18.01 -8.38 -6.64
C ALA A 181 19.51 -8.24 -6.33
N VAL A 182 20.12 -7.10 -6.68
CA VAL A 182 21.56 -6.86 -6.43
C VAL A 182 21.83 -6.03 -5.18
N HIS A 183 20.79 -5.58 -4.46
CA HIS A 183 20.94 -4.69 -3.31
C HIS A 183 21.90 -5.30 -2.27
N PRO A 184 22.85 -4.56 -1.68
CA PRO A 184 23.91 -5.14 -0.87
C PRO A 184 23.44 -5.81 0.45
N ASN A 185 22.22 -5.51 0.91
CA ASN A 185 21.59 -6.22 2.04
C ASN A 185 21.06 -7.62 1.69
N VAL A 186 21.02 -7.96 0.41
CA VAL A 186 20.56 -9.26 -0.10
C VAL A 186 21.75 -10.22 -0.16
N GLY A 187 21.82 -11.15 0.78
CA GLY A 187 22.81 -12.22 0.78
C GLY A 187 22.55 -13.26 -0.29
N ALA A 188 21.29 -13.59 -0.53
CA ALA A 188 20.84 -14.42 -1.62
C ALA A 188 19.40 -14.08 -2.01
N ILE A 189 18.99 -14.39 -3.25
CA ILE A 189 17.64 -14.10 -3.74
C ILE A 189 17.02 -15.25 -4.53
N LEU A 190 15.76 -15.57 -4.22
CA LEU A 190 14.91 -16.43 -5.03
C LEU A 190 13.83 -15.58 -5.70
N CYS A 191 13.87 -15.50 -7.04
CA CYS A 191 12.85 -14.83 -7.85
C CYS A 191 11.83 -15.87 -8.32
N VAL A 192 10.53 -15.59 -8.14
CA VAL A 192 9.45 -16.56 -8.39
C VAL A 192 8.40 -16.00 -9.34
N ASP A 193 8.03 -16.77 -10.36
CA ASP A 193 6.98 -16.47 -11.34
C ASP A 193 6.19 -17.73 -11.76
N TYR A 194 5.18 -17.57 -12.61
CA TYR A 194 4.57 -18.68 -13.36
C TYR A 194 5.12 -18.78 -14.80
N GLY A 195 5.85 -17.76 -15.27
CA GLY A 195 6.54 -17.73 -16.56
C GLY A 195 5.70 -17.15 -17.71
N SER A 196 4.39 -16.96 -17.52
CA SER A 196 3.49 -16.36 -18.51
C SER A 196 3.41 -14.83 -18.41
N GLU A 197 3.93 -14.25 -17.32
CA GLU A 197 3.72 -12.84 -17.02
C GLU A 197 4.67 -11.88 -17.76
N SER A 198 4.24 -10.64 -17.98
CA SER A 198 5.01 -9.59 -18.65
C SER A 198 6.29 -9.17 -17.88
N GLY A 199 6.27 -9.35 -16.56
CA GLY A 199 7.39 -9.20 -15.62
C GLY A 199 8.00 -10.53 -15.17
N SER A 200 8.00 -11.56 -16.02
CA SER A 200 8.59 -12.89 -15.71
C SER A 200 10.07 -12.83 -15.31
N ASN A 201 10.55 -13.92 -14.72
CA ASN A 201 11.95 -14.19 -14.41
C ASN A 201 12.85 -13.96 -15.64
N ALA A 202 12.41 -14.37 -16.82
CA ALA A 202 13.14 -14.15 -18.07
C ALA A 202 13.27 -12.66 -18.41
N ALA A 203 12.20 -11.88 -18.24
CA ALA A 203 12.22 -10.43 -18.47
C ALA A 203 13.15 -9.72 -17.46
N LEU A 204 13.09 -10.12 -16.19
CA LEU A 204 13.97 -9.60 -15.14
C LEU A 204 15.44 -9.94 -15.40
N GLU A 205 15.77 -11.20 -15.73
CA GLU A 205 17.14 -11.60 -16.04
C GLU A 205 17.68 -10.85 -17.27
N GLN A 206 16.86 -10.72 -18.32
CA GLN A 206 17.23 -9.94 -19.50
C GLN A 206 17.53 -8.48 -19.13
N TYR A 207 16.67 -7.85 -18.33
CA TYR A 207 16.87 -6.46 -17.89
C TYR A 207 18.15 -6.30 -17.07
N LEU A 208 18.36 -7.15 -16.07
CA LEU A 208 19.56 -7.17 -15.23
C LEU A 208 20.84 -7.20 -16.10
N ARG A 209 20.88 -8.10 -17.09
CA ARG A 209 22.06 -8.27 -17.95
C ARG A 209 22.22 -7.13 -18.95
N ALA A 210 21.13 -6.63 -19.53
CA ALA A 210 21.16 -5.53 -20.50
C ALA A 210 21.61 -4.21 -19.85
N GLU A 211 21.13 -3.93 -18.65
CA GLU A 211 21.42 -2.70 -17.89
C GLU A 211 22.67 -2.83 -16.99
N GLY A 212 23.40 -3.94 -17.08
CA GLY A 212 24.70 -4.12 -16.40
C GLY A 212 24.61 -4.29 -14.88
N TYR A 213 23.49 -4.76 -14.35
CA TYR A 213 23.37 -5.12 -12.94
C TYR A 213 24.22 -6.36 -12.62
N PRO A 214 25.01 -6.37 -11.53
CA PRO A 214 25.95 -7.45 -11.22
C PRO A 214 25.28 -8.67 -10.58
N ILE A 215 24.31 -9.28 -11.27
CA ILE A 215 23.53 -10.43 -10.76
C ILE A 215 24.42 -11.66 -10.48
N ASP A 216 25.51 -11.83 -11.22
CA ASP A 216 26.46 -12.94 -11.04
C ASP A 216 27.25 -12.84 -9.71
N GLU A 217 27.23 -11.67 -9.05
CA GLU A 217 27.80 -11.42 -7.71
C GLU A 217 26.78 -11.65 -6.57
N VAL A 218 25.63 -12.24 -6.90
CA VAL A 218 24.55 -12.60 -5.96
C VAL A 218 24.31 -14.10 -6.08
N PRO A 219 24.37 -14.88 -4.97
CA PRO A 219 23.74 -16.18 -4.93
C PRO A 219 22.24 -16.02 -5.26
N HIS A 220 21.82 -16.47 -6.43
CA HIS A 220 20.46 -16.27 -6.89
C HIS A 220 19.88 -17.51 -7.56
N ARG A 221 18.54 -17.55 -7.64
CA ARG A 221 17.82 -18.54 -8.42
C ARG A 221 16.54 -17.93 -8.97
N PHE A 222 16.28 -18.18 -10.26
CA PHE A 222 14.99 -17.94 -10.90
C PHE A 222 14.18 -19.25 -10.86
N LEU A 223 13.00 -19.22 -10.25
CA LEU A 223 12.13 -20.38 -10.07
C LEU A 223 10.76 -20.09 -10.71
N SER A 224 10.38 -20.90 -11.70
CA SER A 224 9.04 -20.86 -12.30
C SER A 224 8.18 -22.00 -11.75
N ILE A 225 6.94 -21.69 -11.34
CA ILE A 225 5.97 -22.65 -10.82
C ILE A 225 5.26 -23.33 -11.99
N ASP A 226 5.72 -24.52 -12.38
CA ASP A 226 5.23 -25.29 -13.53
C ASP A 226 4.49 -26.59 -13.15
N GLY A 227 4.13 -26.72 -11.87
CA GLY A 227 3.33 -27.83 -11.36
C GLY A 227 2.87 -27.60 -9.93
N GLY A 228 2.61 -28.68 -9.18
CA GLY A 228 2.03 -28.64 -7.83
C GLY A 228 2.67 -27.62 -6.89
N PHE A 229 1.83 -26.80 -6.24
CA PHE A 229 2.25 -25.68 -5.38
C PHE A 229 3.17 -26.11 -4.23
N ASP A 230 2.82 -27.20 -3.52
CA ASP A 230 3.60 -27.70 -2.38
C ASP A 230 5.01 -28.18 -2.80
N ARG A 231 5.15 -28.77 -3.99
CA ARG A 231 6.45 -29.20 -4.54
C ARG A 231 7.41 -28.02 -4.64
N HIS A 232 6.93 -26.89 -5.17
CA HIS A 232 7.76 -25.70 -5.33
C HIS A 232 8.01 -24.97 -4.01
N LEU A 233 7.07 -25.01 -3.06
CA LEU A 233 7.34 -24.52 -1.70
C LEU A 233 8.48 -25.29 -1.05
N GLU A 234 8.45 -26.62 -1.09
CA GLU A 234 9.53 -27.47 -0.56
C GLU A 234 10.88 -27.18 -1.23
N GLU A 235 10.87 -26.97 -2.55
CA GLU A 235 12.05 -26.62 -3.33
C GLU A 235 12.63 -25.25 -2.94
N ALA A 236 11.78 -24.24 -2.79
CA ALA A 236 12.15 -22.90 -2.35
C ALA A 236 12.74 -22.92 -0.94
N GLU A 237 12.08 -23.65 -0.02
CA GLU A 237 12.56 -23.83 1.35
C GLU A 237 13.92 -24.53 1.39
N ALA A 238 14.10 -25.60 0.62
CA ALA A 238 15.37 -26.32 0.54
C ALA A 238 16.50 -25.43 0.00
N GLN A 239 16.21 -24.58 -1.00
CA GLN A 239 17.19 -23.62 -1.52
C GLN A 239 17.57 -22.58 -0.47
N ALA A 240 16.59 -21.98 0.21
CA ALA A 240 16.84 -20.98 1.24
C ALA A 240 17.63 -21.55 2.43
N ARG A 241 17.34 -22.79 2.86
CA ARG A 241 18.11 -23.46 3.92
C ARG A 241 19.57 -23.71 3.54
N ARG A 242 19.87 -23.96 2.26
CA ARG A 242 21.27 -24.07 1.78
C ARG A 242 21.99 -22.73 1.86
N TRP A 243 21.37 -21.67 1.33
CA TRP A 243 21.97 -20.33 1.41
C TRP A 243 22.14 -19.86 2.84
N GLU A 244 21.21 -20.16 3.73
CA GLU A 244 21.34 -19.79 5.14
C GLU A 244 22.63 -20.36 5.76
N GLN A 245 22.97 -21.61 5.46
CA GLN A 245 24.20 -22.24 5.95
C GLN A 245 25.46 -21.54 5.43
N GLU A 246 25.42 -21.08 4.18
CA GLU A 246 26.51 -20.33 3.55
C GLU A 246 26.64 -18.91 4.14
N LEU A 247 25.52 -18.22 4.36
CA LEU A 247 25.48 -16.84 4.83
C LEU A 247 25.90 -16.73 6.30
N ARG A 248 25.52 -17.67 7.16
CA ARG A 248 25.91 -17.69 8.59
C ARG A 248 27.42 -17.60 8.82
N GLY A 249 28.22 -18.10 7.88
CA GLY A 249 29.68 -18.08 7.95
C GLY A 249 30.31 -16.74 7.53
N GLN A 250 29.52 -15.74 7.11
CA GLN A 250 30.02 -14.46 6.62
C GLN A 250 30.04 -13.42 7.75
N PRO A 251 31.20 -13.07 8.33
CA PRO A 251 31.26 -12.08 9.40
C PRO A 251 31.16 -10.65 8.84
N ARG A 252 30.61 -9.75 9.63
CA ARG A 252 30.72 -8.31 9.40
C ARG A 252 32.20 -7.88 9.42
N ARG A 253 32.52 -6.79 8.72
CA ARG A 253 33.85 -6.16 8.63
C ARG A 253 33.75 -4.68 8.93
N ASP A 254 34.82 -4.10 9.47
CA ASP A 254 34.93 -2.65 9.63
C ASP A 254 35.08 -2.00 8.26
N LEU A 255 34.07 -1.23 7.87
CA LEU A 255 33.95 -0.57 6.57
C LEU A 255 33.69 0.92 6.79
N PRO A 256 34.23 1.80 5.93
CA PRO A 256 34.06 3.23 6.10
C PRO A 256 32.60 3.64 5.90
N ALA A 257 32.15 4.66 6.65
CA ALA A 257 30.81 5.23 6.55
C ALA A 257 30.52 5.79 5.15
N SER A 258 31.53 6.00 4.31
CA SER A 258 31.39 6.35 2.89
C SER A 258 30.55 5.36 2.08
N HIS A 259 30.35 4.14 2.55
CA HIS A 259 29.48 3.16 1.87
C HIS A 259 28.00 3.25 2.24
N LEU A 260 27.60 4.12 3.17
CA LEU A 260 26.20 4.30 3.51
C LEU A 260 25.50 5.22 2.51
N LYS A 261 24.27 4.83 2.18
CA LYS A 261 23.35 5.58 1.32
C LYS A 261 22.02 5.70 2.05
N LEU A 262 21.62 6.94 2.38
CA LEU A 262 20.39 7.23 3.11
C LEU A 262 19.21 7.43 2.16
N ALA A 263 18.13 6.70 2.37
CA ALA A 263 16.81 7.06 1.86
C ALA A 263 16.17 8.08 2.81
N LEU A 264 15.79 9.25 2.30
CA LEU A 264 15.15 10.33 3.07
C LEU A 264 13.66 10.37 2.71
N GLN A 265 12.79 9.97 3.64
CA GLN A 265 11.37 9.79 3.39
C GLN A 265 10.51 10.51 4.44
N CYS A 266 9.40 11.11 4.01
CA CYS A 266 8.32 11.52 4.90
C CYS A 266 7.24 10.42 5.02
N GLY A 267 6.51 10.41 6.13
CA GLY A 267 5.22 9.72 6.20
C GLY A 267 4.10 10.67 6.58
N GLY A 268 3.45 10.44 7.72
CA GLY A 268 2.44 11.36 8.27
C GLY A 268 3.03 12.70 8.71
N SER A 269 3.28 13.61 7.76
CA SER A 269 3.84 14.95 7.97
C SER A 269 2.93 15.86 8.78
N ASP A 270 3.53 16.75 9.56
CA ASP A 270 2.89 17.80 10.37
C ASP A 270 3.63 19.13 10.23
N ALA A 271 3.13 20.19 10.88
CA ALA A 271 3.78 21.50 10.86
C ALA A 271 5.20 21.53 11.44
N PHE A 272 5.56 20.56 12.30
CA PHE A 272 6.88 20.47 12.94
C PHE A 272 7.90 19.67 12.13
N SER A 273 7.45 18.92 11.11
CA SER A 273 8.31 18.11 10.25
C SER A 273 9.44 18.93 9.63
N GLY A 274 9.12 20.11 9.09
CA GLY A 274 10.12 21.07 8.55
C GLY A 274 10.89 21.86 9.62
N VAL A 275 10.58 21.72 10.91
CA VAL A 275 11.20 22.47 12.02
C VAL A 275 12.19 21.60 12.80
N SER A 276 11.87 20.31 13.00
CA SER A 276 12.66 19.39 13.80
C SER A 276 13.16 18.18 13.00
N GLY A 277 12.27 17.27 12.60
CA GLY A 277 12.61 15.98 12.02
C GLY A 277 13.39 16.05 10.70
N ASN A 278 12.91 16.85 9.75
CA ASN A 278 13.56 17.00 8.44
C ASN A 278 14.94 17.68 8.56
N PRO A 279 15.08 18.81 9.30
CA PRO A 279 16.39 19.39 9.59
C PRO A 279 17.37 18.43 10.28
N LEU A 280 16.89 17.59 11.21
CA LEU A 280 17.73 16.59 11.88
C LEU A 280 18.24 15.52 10.91
N ALA A 281 17.35 15.02 10.04
CA ALA A 281 17.73 14.10 8.96
C ALA A 281 18.75 14.74 8.01
N ALA A 282 18.53 16.00 7.63
CA ALA A 282 19.43 16.77 6.78
C ALA A 282 20.82 16.96 7.39
N TRP A 283 20.89 17.21 8.71
CA TRP A 283 22.16 17.33 9.43
C TRP A 283 23.01 16.06 9.28
N VAL A 284 22.38 14.90 9.44
CA VAL A 284 23.08 13.61 9.29
C VAL A 284 23.40 13.29 7.83
N ALA A 285 22.50 13.61 6.90
CA ALA A 285 22.77 13.47 5.47
C ALA A 285 24.00 14.31 5.06
N ARG A 286 24.13 15.56 5.54
CA ARG A 286 25.32 16.40 5.35
C ARG A 286 26.56 15.68 5.85
N GLU A 287 26.60 15.24 7.10
CA GLU A 287 27.80 14.60 7.66
C GLU A 287 28.15 13.30 6.95
N LEU A 288 27.16 12.51 6.53
CA LEU A 288 27.40 11.31 5.74
C LEU A 288 27.97 11.63 4.35
N ILE A 289 27.44 12.64 3.66
CA ILE A 289 28.02 13.10 2.39
C ILE A 289 29.45 13.59 2.62
N ARG A 290 29.75 14.31 3.71
CA ARG A 290 31.14 14.67 4.05
C ARG A 290 32.04 13.43 4.23
N CYS A 291 31.49 12.31 4.72
CA CYS A 291 32.21 11.04 4.85
C CYS A 291 32.52 10.33 3.52
N GLY A 292 31.85 10.66 2.42
CA GLY A 292 31.91 9.84 1.20
C GLY A 292 30.61 9.12 0.84
N GLY A 293 29.55 9.23 1.65
CA GLY A 293 28.28 8.53 1.44
C GLY A 293 27.30 9.30 0.56
N ALA A 294 26.07 8.84 0.47
CA ALA A 294 25.03 9.50 -0.32
C ALA A 294 23.72 9.66 0.46
N ALA A 295 22.89 10.57 0.01
CA ALA A 295 21.50 10.70 0.45
C ALA A 295 20.60 10.86 -0.79
N ASN A 296 19.42 10.25 -0.73
CA ASN A 296 18.41 10.28 -1.78
C ASN A 296 17.12 10.87 -1.21
N LEU A 297 16.71 12.03 -1.74
CA LEU A 297 15.41 12.64 -1.53
C LEU A 297 14.50 12.24 -2.69
N ALA A 298 13.24 11.92 -2.41
CA ALA A 298 12.28 11.54 -3.44
C ALA A 298 11.03 12.44 -3.32
N GLU A 299 9.83 11.91 -3.60
CA GLU A 299 8.54 12.58 -3.32
C GLU A 299 8.33 13.85 -4.17
N THR A 300 8.24 13.70 -5.50
CA THR A 300 8.18 14.82 -6.47
C THR A 300 7.04 15.79 -6.19
N ASP A 301 5.86 15.29 -5.84
CA ASP A 301 4.69 16.09 -5.49
C ASP A 301 4.92 16.89 -4.19
N GLU A 302 5.65 16.33 -3.22
CA GLU A 302 6.05 17.00 -1.98
C GLU A 302 7.20 18.00 -2.16
N LEU A 303 7.61 18.33 -3.39
CA LEU A 303 8.57 19.41 -3.65
C LEU A 303 8.00 20.55 -4.50
N ILE A 304 6.72 20.46 -4.90
CA ILE A 304 6.03 21.52 -5.65
C ILE A 304 5.92 22.78 -4.78
N GLY A 305 6.45 23.90 -5.26
CA GLY A 305 6.53 25.17 -4.53
C GLY A 305 7.79 25.32 -3.65
N ALA A 306 8.62 24.28 -3.52
CA ALA A 306 9.89 24.33 -2.80
C ALA A 306 11.11 24.55 -3.72
N GLU A 307 10.88 24.74 -5.02
CA GLU A 307 11.92 24.92 -6.03
C GLU A 307 12.91 26.04 -5.67
N PRO A 308 12.49 27.22 -5.14
CA PRO A 308 13.44 28.24 -4.71
C PRO A 308 14.43 27.74 -3.66
N TYR A 309 13.99 26.89 -2.73
CA TYR A 309 14.87 26.32 -1.71
C TYR A 309 15.77 25.23 -2.30
N VAL A 310 15.22 24.32 -3.10
CA VAL A 310 16.01 23.20 -3.66
C VAL A 310 17.08 23.72 -4.62
N LEU A 311 16.76 24.71 -5.44
CA LEU A 311 17.61 25.23 -6.51
C LEU A 311 18.56 26.37 -6.08
N ASP A 312 18.41 26.91 -4.86
CA ASP A 312 19.37 27.89 -4.31
C ASP A 312 20.80 27.34 -4.23
N ARG A 313 20.96 26.00 -4.12
CA ARG A 313 22.27 25.34 -4.22
C ARG A 313 22.17 24.06 -5.02
N VAL A 314 22.64 24.13 -6.25
CA VAL A 314 22.64 23.00 -7.20
C VAL A 314 23.97 22.96 -7.96
N ARG A 315 24.41 21.73 -8.28
CA ARG A 315 25.72 21.47 -8.89
C ARG A 315 25.93 22.20 -10.22
N ASN A 316 24.91 22.25 -11.08
CA ASN A 316 24.96 22.89 -12.39
C ASN A 316 23.55 23.12 -12.96
N ALA A 317 23.45 23.84 -14.07
CA ALA A 317 22.18 24.17 -14.72
C ALA A 317 21.46 22.94 -15.30
N ASP A 318 22.19 21.90 -15.73
CA ASP A 318 21.58 20.65 -16.23
C ASP A 318 20.81 19.94 -15.11
N THR A 319 21.37 19.87 -13.90
CA THR A 319 20.69 19.32 -12.72
C THR A 319 19.45 20.14 -12.37
N ALA A 320 19.53 21.47 -12.42
CA ALA A 320 18.38 22.34 -12.19
C ALA A 320 17.26 22.10 -13.20
N ARG A 321 17.59 22.02 -14.50
CA ARG A 321 16.64 21.69 -15.57
C ARG A 321 16.03 20.31 -15.39
N CYS A 322 16.83 19.33 -14.99
CA CYS A 322 16.36 17.97 -14.76
C CYS A 322 15.31 17.93 -13.62
N PHE A 323 15.59 18.59 -12.49
CA PHE A 323 14.66 18.70 -11.37
C PHE A 323 13.33 19.36 -11.77
N LEU A 324 13.39 20.51 -12.45
CA LEU A 324 12.19 21.22 -12.92
C LEU A 324 11.38 20.37 -13.93
N ALA A 325 12.06 19.66 -14.83
CA ALA A 325 11.40 18.77 -15.78
C ALA A 325 10.69 17.61 -15.09
N MET A 326 11.27 17.04 -14.03
CA MET A 326 10.62 15.98 -13.24
C MET A 326 9.31 16.46 -12.60
N ILE A 327 9.30 17.67 -12.03
CA ILE A 327 8.09 18.28 -11.48
C ILE A 327 7.00 18.42 -12.54
N GLU A 328 7.34 18.97 -13.71
CA GLU A 328 6.35 19.17 -14.78
C GLU A 328 5.84 17.84 -15.37
N ARG A 329 6.72 16.85 -15.57
CA ARG A 329 6.31 15.49 -15.97
C ARG A 329 5.36 14.85 -14.96
N PHE A 330 5.60 15.07 -13.66
CA PHE A 330 4.75 14.52 -12.62
C PHE A 330 3.36 15.17 -12.64
N LYS A 331 3.29 16.52 -12.73
CA LYS A 331 2.02 17.26 -12.87
C LYS A 331 1.26 16.81 -14.11
N GLU A 332 1.95 16.68 -15.24
CA GLU A 332 1.37 16.20 -16.49
C GLU A 332 0.77 14.80 -16.33
N ARG A 333 1.54 13.85 -15.77
CA ARG A 333 1.07 12.48 -15.50
C ARG A 333 -0.18 12.48 -14.65
N VAL A 334 -0.21 13.24 -13.54
CA VAL A 334 -1.37 13.31 -12.65
C VAL A 334 -2.60 13.94 -13.34
N SER A 335 -2.39 14.90 -14.24
CA SER A 335 -3.47 15.56 -14.98
C SER A 335 -4.23 14.63 -15.93
N TRP A 336 -3.59 13.59 -16.47
CA TRP A 336 -4.25 12.60 -17.33
C TRP A 336 -5.38 11.84 -16.61
N HIS A 337 -5.35 11.87 -15.28
CA HIS A 337 -6.29 11.21 -14.39
C HIS A 337 -7.34 12.18 -13.81
N GLY A 338 -7.34 13.44 -14.23
CA GLY A 338 -8.25 14.47 -13.70
C GLY A 338 -7.87 14.97 -12.29
N ALA A 339 -6.68 14.64 -11.81
CA ALA A 339 -6.14 15.10 -10.54
C ALA A 339 -5.10 16.21 -10.74
N SER A 340 -4.70 16.87 -9.64
CA SER A 340 -3.62 17.85 -9.60
C SER A 340 -2.70 17.53 -8.42
N ALA A 341 -1.39 17.52 -8.67
CA ALA A 341 -0.39 17.24 -7.65
C ALA A 341 -0.38 18.33 -6.56
N GLU A 342 -0.79 19.55 -6.91
CA GLU A 342 -1.00 20.69 -6.00
C GLU A 342 -2.16 20.48 -5.01
N GLY A 343 -3.01 19.46 -5.21
CA GLY A 343 -4.13 19.13 -4.33
C GLY A 343 -3.74 18.49 -2.98
N ASN A 344 -2.49 18.04 -2.83
CA ASN A 344 -1.88 17.65 -1.55
C ASN A 344 -1.63 18.94 -0.72
N PRO A 345 -1.89 19.10 0.61
CA PRO A 345 -1.99 18.14 1.72
C PRO A 345 -3.34 17.45 1.95
N SER A 346 -3.32 16.27 2.57
CA SER A 346 -4.52 15.55 3.05
C SER A 346 -5.24 16.30 4.19
N GLY A 347 -6.50 15.92 4.47
CA GLY A 347 -7.25 16.44 5.62
C GLY A 347 -6.55 16.21 6.97
N GLY A 348 -5.85 15.08 7.15
CA GLY A 348 -5.05 14.79 8.34
C GLY A 348 -3.83 15.71 8.49
N ASN A 349 -3.19 16.08 7.37
CA ASN A 349 -2.10 17.06 7.37
C ASN A 349 -2.60 18.49 7.67
N LYS A 350 -3.74 18.89 7.07
CA LYS A 350 -4.39 20.18 7.34
C LYS A 350 -4.73 20.33 8.82
N TYR A 351 -5.33 19.30 9.44
CA TYR A 351 -5.60 19.29 10.88
C TYR A 351 -4.35 19.57 11.75
N ARG A 352 -3.16 19.25 11.25
CA ARG A 352 -1.87 19.42 11.95
C ARG A 352 -1.05 20.62 11.47
N GLY A 353 -1.69 21.58 10.81
CA GLY A 353 -1.09 22.88 10.49
C GLY A 353 -0.32 22.97 9.17
N LEU A 354 -0.51 22.01 8.26
CA LEU A 354 -0.03 22.10 6.87
C LEU A 354 -1.17 22.61 5.97
N TYR A 355 -1.13 23.91 5.65
CA TYR A 355 -2.26 24.62 5.04
C TYR A 355 -2.43 24.36 3.53
N ASN A 356 -1.32 24.17 2.83
CA ASN A 356 -1.27 24.01 1.38
C ASN A 356 0.01 23.28 0.95
N ILE A 357 0.11 22.94 -0.35
CA ILE A 357 1.23 22.18 -0.89
C ILE A 357 2.57 22.88 -0.66
N VAL A 358 2.66 24.18 -0.93
CA VAL A 358 3.90 24.96 -0.83
C VAL A 358 4.50 24.85 0.57
N LEU A 359 3.67 24.99 1.60
CA LEU A 359 4.13 24.92 2.98
C LEU A 359 4.62 23.52 3.36
N LYS A 360 3.90 22.49 2.92
CA LYS A 360 4.32 21.09 3.08
C LYS A 360 5.65 20.84 2.37
N SER A 361 5.77 21.32 1.14
CA SER A 361 6.92 21.10 0.29
C SER A 361 8.18 21.79 0.79
N ILE A 362 8.07 23.04 1.26
CA ILE A 362 9.22 23.72 1.90
C ILE A 362 9.67 22.91 3.11
N GLY A 363 8.72 22.42 3.92
CA GLY A 363 9.02 21.55 5.05
C GLY A 363 9.72 20.24 4.65
N ALA A 364 9.26 19.57 3.59
CA ALA A 364 9.86 18.36 3.04
C ALA A 364 11.28 18.62 2.49
N ALA A 365 11.47 19.75 1.79
CA ALA A 365 12.74 20.17 1.23
C ALA A 365 13.81 20.45 2.30
N MET A 366 13.43 20.74 3.54
CA MET A 366 14.36 20.87 4.69
C MET A 366 15.12 19.56 5.02
N LYS A 367 14.83 18.45 4.33
CA LYS A 367 15.67 17.24 4.31
C LYS A 367 16.99 17.45 3.53
N ARG A 368 17.15 18.57 2.82
CA ARG A 368 18.43 19.05 2.28
C ARG A 368 19.03 20.05 3.25
N HIS A 369 20.27 19.84 3.66
CA HIS A 369 20.95 20.81 4.52
C HIS A 369 21.33 22.06 3.70
N PRO A 370 21.30 23.29 4.27
CA PRO A 370 21.67 24.51 3.54
C PRO A 370 23.05 24.47 2.87
N ASP A 371 24.01 23.72 3.42
CA ASP A 371 25.35 23.54 2.84
C ASP A 371 25.47 22.49 1.74
N VAL A 372 24.44 21.66 1.54
CA VAL A 372 24.49 20.51 0.65
C VAL A 372 23.91 20.90 -0.71
N PRO A 373 24.68 20.89 -1.81
CA PRO A 373 24.14 21.12 -3.14
C PRO A 373 23.30 19.92 -3.60
N LEU A 374 22.27 20.18 -4.42
CA LEU A 374 21.66 19.11 -5.23
C LEU A 374 22.67 18.66 -6.29
N ASP A 375 23.11 17.40 -6.20
CA ASP A 375 24.17 16.85 -7.05
C ASP A 375 23.66 16.32 -8.39
N GLY A 376 22.42 15.80 -8.42
CA GLY A 376 21.83 15.24 -9.62
C GLY A 376 20.42 14.72 -9.37
N CYS A 377 19.82 14.20 -10.44
CA CYS A 377 18.49 13.61 -10.43
C CYS A 377 18.55 12.15 -10.89
N LEU A 378 17.60 11.34 -10.44
CA LEU A 378 17.47 9.91 -10.68
C LEU A 378 16.07 9.61 -11.18
N GLU A 379 15.95 8.78 -12.21
CA GLU A 379 14.68 8.12 -12.51
C GLU A 379 14.35 7.10 -11.39
N TYR A 380 13.07 6.78 -11.22
CA TYR A 380 12.63 5.87 -10.15
C TYR A 380 13.37 4.52 -10.19
N GLY A 381 14.05 4.16 -9.10
CA GLY A 381 14.84 2.94 -8.96
C GLY A 381 16.23 2.97 -9.63
N GLN A 382 16.65 4.09 -10.21
CA GLN A 382 17.96 4.23 -10.82
C GLN A 382 19.08 4.17 -9.77
N PRO A 383 20.15 3.36 -9.97
CA PRO A 383 21.26 3.29 -9.03
C PRO A 383 21.92 4.64 -8.78
N ILE A 384 22.16 4.97 -7.50
CA ILE A 384 22.93 6.17 -7.12
C ILE A 384 24.38 6.02 -7.63
N PRO A 385 24.84 6.88 -8.56
CA PRO A 385 26.09 6.65 -9.29
C PRO A 385 27.32 6.97 -8.45
N GLU A 386 27.24 7.98 -7.59
CA GLU A 386 28.34 8.42 -6.74
C GLU A 386 27.83 9.07 -5.46
N SER A 387 28.76 9.40 -4.57
CA SER A 387 28.47 10.14 -3.36
C SER A 387 27.92 11.54 -3.64
N GLY A 388 26.84 11.91 -2.95
CA GLY A 388 26.19 13.21 -3.11
C GLY A 388 24.76 13.21 -2.57
N TYR A 389 24.07 14.32 -2.79
CA TYR A 389 22.64 14.48 -2.53
C TYR A 389 21.84 14.39 -3.84
N TRP A 390 21.06 13.34 -3.97
CA TRP A 390 20.33 13.01 -5.19
C TRP A 390 18.84 13.21 -5.00
N PHE A 391 18.17 13.72 -6.02
CA PHE A 391 16.71 13.74 -6.09
C PHE A 391 16.22 12.59 -6.99
N MET A 392 15.21 11.83 -6.58
CA MET A 392 14.62 10.76 -7.38
C MET A 392 13.15 11.07 -7.71
N ASP A 393 12.76 10.95 -8.98
CA ASP A 393 11.35 11.11 -9.38
C ASP A 393 10.51 9.96 -8.80
N SER A 394 9.55 10.27 -7.93
CA SER A 394 8.66 9.31 -7.28
C SER A 394 7.37 10.00 -6.81
N PRO A 395 6.29 9.24 -6.51
CA PRO A 395 5.18 9.78 -5.74
C PRO A 395 5.58 9.97 -4.27
N GLY A 396 4.84 10.77 -3.54
CA GLY A 396 4.91 10.96 -2.09
C GLY A 396 4.30 9.81 -1.29
N ASN A 397 3.67 8.82 -1.92
CA ASN A 397 3.27 7.58 -1.26
C ASN A 397 4.48 6.88 -0.60
N ASP A 398 4.42 6.74 0.72
CA ASP A 398 5.54 6.32 1.57
C ASP A 398 6.24 5.04 1.07
N LEU A 399 5.48 3.98 0.82
CA LEU A 399 6.04 2.68 0.45
C LEU A 399 6.56 2.67 -0.98
N GLU A 400 5.85 3.32 -1.89
CA GLU A 400 6.25 3.41 -3.29
C GLU A 400 7.54 4.22 -3.44
N SER A 401 7.66 5.35 -2.75
CA SER A 401 8.89 6.14 -2.72
C SER A 401 10.08 5.33 -2.18
N ILE A 402 9.93 4.70 -0.99
CA ILE A 402 10.99 3.89 -0.36
C ILE A 402 11.44 2.76 -1.27
N ALA A 403 10.52 2.08 -1.96
CA ALA A 403 10.87 0.99 -2.88
C ALA A 403 11.83 1.47 -3.98
N GLY A 404 11.59 2.64 -4.57
CA GLY A 404 12.51 3.25 -5.53
C GLY A 404 13.86 3.57 -4.89
N GLN A 405 13.87 4.18 -3.70
CA GLN A 405 15.11 4.56 -3.02
C GLN A 405 15.96 3.34 -2.63
N VAL A 406 15.33 2.26 -2.17
CA VAL A 406 16.01 0.99 -1.88
C VAL A 406 16.54 0.36 -3.17
N ALA A 407 15.79 0.36 -4.26
CA ALA A 407 16.28 -0.13 -5.56
C ALA A 407 17.47 0.71 -6.09
N SER A 408 17.50 2.01 -5.79
CA SER A 408 18.65 2.89 -6.06
C SER A 408 19.90 2.59 -5.21
N GLY A 409 19.78 1.69 -4.22
CA GLY A 409 20.88 1.20 -3.39
C GLY A 409 20.94 1.77 -1.98
N CYS A 410 19.91 2.47 -1.50
CA CYS A 410 19.86 2.97 -0.13
C CYS A 410 19.83 1.83 0.89
N ASN A 411 20.82 1.77 1.78
CA ASN A 411 21.00 0.68 2.74
C ASN A 411 20.65 1.07 4.20
N VAL A 412 20.13 2.28 4.41
CA VAL A 412 19.44 2.72 5.64
C VAL A 412 18.31 3.68 5.23
N VAL A 413 17.12 3.54 5.82
CA VAL A 413 15.98 4.43 5.60
C VAL A 413 15.80 5.35 6.80
N TYR A 414 15.70 6.65 6.54
CA TYR A 414 15.23 7.65 7.49
C TYR A 414 13.78 7.99 7.18
N PHE A 415 12.93 7.66 8.14
CA PHE A 415 11.50 7.84 8.03
C PHE A 415 11.05 8.92 9.01
N VAL A 416 10.83 10.14 8.53
CA VAL A 416 10.39 11.26 9.35
C VAL A 416 8.87 11.28 9.42
N THR A 417 8.31 11.38 10.62
CA THR A 417 6.86 11.36 10.81
C THR A 417 6.42 12.23 11.99
N GLY A 418 5.42 13.08 11.75
CA GLY A 418 4.79 13.86 12.82
C GLY A 418 3.68 13.11 13.55
N ASN A 419 3.06 12.16 12.87
CA ASN A 419 1.96 11.39 13.45
C ASN A 419 2.40 10.03 14.02
N GLY A 420 3.59 9.55 13.66
CA GLY A 420 4.09 8.25 14.08
C GLY A 420 3.71 7.14 13.10
N SER A 421 3.95 7.34 11.80
CA SER A 421 3.89 6.24 10.81
C SER A 421 4.87 5.13 11.21
N VAL A 422 4.41 3.88 11.12
CA VAL A 422 5.20 2.71 11.55
C VAL A 422 5.81 1.94 10.38
N THR A 423 5.69 2.43 9.15
CA THR A 423 6.16 1.78 7.92
C THR A 423 7.63 1.32 8.01
N ASN A 424 7.91 0.10 7.53
CA ASN A 424 9.25 -0.47 7.42
C ASN A 424 9.43 -1.24 6.12
N PHE A 425 10.69 -1.34 5.68
CA PHE A 425 11.07 -2.12 4.51
C PHE A 425 11.66 -3.50 4.91
N PRO A 426 11.38 -4.61 4.18
CA PRO A 426 11.71 -5.95 4.66
C PRO A 426 13.19 -6.26 4.92
N PHE A 427 14.10 -5.72 4.11
CA PHE A 427 15.55 -6.04 4.20
C PHE A 427 16.45 -4.81 4.37
N VAL A 428 15.87 -3.63 4.62
CA VAL A 428 16.62 -2.39 4.87
C VAL A 428 16.16 -1.78 6.19
N PRO A 429 17.07 -1.49 7.14
CA PRO A 429 16.66 -0.94 8.43
C PRO A 429 16.03 0.44 8.27
N THR A 430 14.91 0.67 8.97
CA THR A 430 14.16 1.92 8.94
C THR A 430 14.21 2.61 10.30
N VAL A 431 14.96 3.71 10.37
CA VAL A 431 15.08 4.57 11.55
C VAL A 431 13.94 5.60 11.53
N LYS A 432 13.00 5.48 12.47
CA LYS A 432 11.83 6.37 12.57
C LYS A 432 12.09 7.58 13.47
N ILE A 433 11.87 8.77 12.92
CA ILE A 433 12.16 10.06 13.57
C ILE A 433 10.85 10.80 13.79
N VAL A 434 10.48 11.03 15.06
CA VAL A 434 9.23 11.69 15.45
C VAL A 434 9.45 13.17 15.73
N THR A 435 8.57 14.03 15.21
CA THR A 435 8.77 15.49 15.19
C THR A 435 8.52 16.20 16.52
N THR A 436 7.78 15.58 17.44
CA THR A 436 7.40 16.14 18.76
C THR A 436 7.64 15.15 19.89
N THR A 437 8.03 15.65 21.06
CA THR A 437 8.37 14.81 22.23
C THR A 437 7.14 14.08 22.76
N GLN A 438 6.00 14.76 22.85
CA GLN A 438 4.75 14.14 23.32
C GLN A 438 4.34 12.93 22.46
N ARG A 439 4.48 13.03 21.12
CA ARG A 439 4.18 11.91 20.22
C ARG A 439 5.20 10.80 20.35
N PHE A 440 6.47 11.13 20.52
CA PHE A 440 7.52 10.14 20.76
C PHE A 440 7.26 9.34 22.04
N ASP A 441 6.93 10.01 23.15
CA ASP A 441 6.66 9.34 24.43
C ASP A 441 5.46 8.40 24.35
N LEU A 442 4.41 8.79 23.61
CA LEU A 442 3.23 7.95 23.37
C LEU A 442 3.57 6.70 22.54
N LEU A 443 4.53 6.78 21.63
CA LEU A 443 4.86 5.74 20.65
C LEU A 443 6.28 5.18 20.85
N ALA A 444 6.83 5.27 22.06
CA ALA A 444 8.24 4.96 22.33
C ALA A 444 8.62 3.49 22.07
N GLY A 445 7.64 2.59 22.03
CA GLY A 445 7.81 1.20 21.63
C GLY A 445 8.12 1.04 20.13
N ASP A 446 7.60 1.93 19.31
CA ASP A 446 7.65 1.84 17.84
C ASP A 446 8.59 2.87 17.20
N MET A 447 9.04 3.87 17.95
CA MET A 447 9.78 5.03 17.42
C MET A 447 11.24 5.03 17.85
N ASP A 448 12.14 5.33 16.93
CA ASP A 448 13.58 5.31 17.19
C ASP A 448 14.02 6.63 17.84
N VAL A 449 13.69 7.78 17.25
CA VAL A 449 14.32 9.07 17.56
C VAL A 449 13.28 10.14 17.89
N ASN A 450 13.51 10.88 18.98
CA ASN A 450 12.74 12.08 19.33
C ASN A 450 13.40 13.34 18.73
N ALA A 451 12.87 13.85 17.61
CA ALA A 451 13.28 15.15 17.08
C ALA A 451 12.59 16.33 17.79
N GLY A 452 11.51 16.08 18.53
CA GLY A 452 10.83 17.08 19.35
C GLY A 452 11.70 17.73 20.41
N ALA A 453 12.75 17.04 20.86
CA ALA A 453 13.73 17.57 21.80
C ALA A 453 14.38 18.90 21.32
N TYR A 454 14.41 19.16 20.01
CA TYR A 454 14.85 20.45 19.47
C TYR A 454 13.94 21.60 19.91
N GLN A 455 12.63 21.36 19.91
CA GLN A 455 11.63 22.33 20.36
C GLN A 455 11.69 22.54 21.88
N ASP A 456 12.14 21.52 22.62
CA ASP A 456 12.34 21.56 24.07
C ASP A 456 13.66 22.24 24.48
N GLY A 457 14.47 22.69 23.50
CA GLY A 457 15.69 23.46 23.71
C GLY A 457 17.00 22.69 23.54
N THR A 458 16.96 21.42 23.11
CA THR A 458 18.17 20.67 22.79
C THR A 458 18.78 21.19 21.48
N PRO A 459 20.09 21.51 21.42
CA PRO A 459 20.70 22.00 20.20
C PRO A 459 20.69 20.97 19.06
N MET A 460 20.40 21.41 17.83
CA MET A 460 20.40 20.54 16.63
C MET A 460 21.73 19.81 16.42
N ASP A 461 22.87 20.46 16.69
CA ASP A 461 24.20 19.83 16.58
C ASP A 461 24.44 18.70 17.58
N GLU A 462 23.77 18.75 18.74
CA GLU A 462 23.84 17.66 19.71
C GLU A 462 23.01 16.47 19.24
N MET A 463 21.77 16.72 18.86
CA MET A 463 20.86 15.69 18.35
C MET A 463 21.39 15.05 17.07
N GLY A 464 21.97 15.85 16.17
CA GLY A 464 22.58 15.38 14.93
C GLY A 464 23.73 14.42 15.17
N ARG A 465 24.63 14.72 16.12
CA ARG A 465 25.73 13.81 16.50
C ARG A 465 25.19 12.49 17.07
N GLN A 466 24.22 12.55 17.97
CA GLN A 466 23.59 11.36 18.54
C GLN A 466 22.92 10.50 17.46
N LEU A 467 22.22 11.13 16.52
CA LEU A 467 21.59 10.41 15.41
C LEU A 467 22.63 9.80 14.48
N PHE A 468 23.71 10.52 14.14
CA PHE A 468 24.79 10.00 13.29
C PHE A 468 25.48 8.77 13.92
N GLU A 469 25.77 8.81 15.23
CA GLU A 469 26.31 7.67 15.97
C GLU A 469 25.35 6.47 15.92
N ARG A 470 24.06 6.74 16.11
CA ARG A 470 23.03 5.70 15.99
C ARG A 470 22.89 5.16 14.57
N THR A 471 23.07 5.97 13.53
CA THR A 471 23.10 5.49 12.14
C THR A 471 24.17 4.43 11.96
N LEU A 472 25.37 4.69 12.49
CA LEU A 472 26.49 3.74 12.40
C LEU A 472 26.20 2.48 13.20
N ALA A 473 25.59 2.59 14.38
CA ALA A 473 25.20 1.44 15.19
C ALA A 473 24.12 0.58 14.50
N VAL A 474 23.09 1.21 13.91
CA VAL A 474 22.06 0.53 13.14
C VAL A 474 22.65 -0.14 11.90
N ALA A 475 23.52 0.55 11.17
CA ALA A 475 24.25 -0.03 10.05
C ALA A 475 25.14 -1.21 10.47
N ALA A 476 25.69 -1.16 11.69
CA ALA A 476 26.50 -2.20 12.30
C ALA A 476 25.71 -3.43 12.80
N GLY A 477 24.38 -3.41 12.74
CA GLY A 477 23.52 -4.54 13.10
C GLY A 477 22.59 -4.28 14.29
N GLU A 478 22.63 -3.09 14.91
CA GLU A 478 21.58 -2.72 15.88
C GLU A 478 20.23 -2.67 15.16
N ARG A 479 19.23 -3.34 15.73
CA ARG A 479 17.88 -3.38 15.15
C ARG A 479 17.15 -2.07 15.49
N SER A 480 16.59 -1.45 14.46
CA SER A 480 15.59 -0.41 14.64
C SER A 480 14.35 -0.94 15.38
N ARG A 481 13.53 -0.03 15.91
CA ARG A 481 12.21 -0.39 16.47
C ARG A 481 11.34 -1.11 15.45
N GLY A 482 11.39 -0.64 14.20
CA GLY A 482 10.65 -1.23 13.08
C GLY A 482 10.99 -2.69 12.83
N GLU A 483 12.28 -3.00 12.75
CA GLU A 483 12.73 -4.37 12.60
C GLU A 483 12.28 -5.24 13.78
N SER A 484 12.32 -4.70 15.00
CA SER A 484 11.95 -5.41 16.23
C SER A 484 10.45 -5.71 16.32
N ALA A 485 9.61 -4.84 15.77
CA ALA A 485 8.15 -4.99 15.73
C ALA A 485 7.67 -6.12 14.78
N GLY A 486 8.52 -6.57 13.85
CA GLY A 486 8.23 -7.74 13.00
C GLY A 486 7.23 -7.46 11.87
N HIS A 487 7.00 -6.19 11.51
CA HIS A 487 6.13 -5.78 10.41
C HIS A 487 6.90 -5.01 9.34
N SER A 488 6.62 -5.31 8.08
CA SER A 488 7.19 -4.65 6.90
C SER A 488 6.29 -4.87 5.70
N GLN A 489 6.34 -3.98 4.72
CA GLN A 489 5.56 -4.08 3.48
C GLN A 489 6.39 -3.55 2.29
N VAL A 490 5.99 -3.92 1.08
CA VAL A 490 6.55 -3.39 -0.16
C VAL A 490 5.40 -2.96 -1.05
N SER A 491 5.47 -1.72 -1.54
CA SER A 491 4.65 -1.24 -2.66
C SER A 491 5.62 -0.67 -3.69
N ILE A 492 5.47 -1.05 -4.96
CA ILE A 492 6.22 -0.46 -6.07
C ILE A 492 5.31 0.59 -6.70
N TRP A 493 5.87 1.67 -7.26
CA TRP A 493 5.07 2.74 -7.88
C TRP A 493 4.05 2.15 -8.85
N ARG A 494 2.77 2.19 -8.44
CA ARG A 494 1.74 1.41 -9.11
C ARG A 494 1.45 1.92 -10.51
N ASP A 495 1.03 1.00 -11.35
CA ASP A 495 0.65 1.29 -12.72
C ASP A 495 -0.41 2.39 -12.79
N TRP A 496 -0.21 3.32 -13.73
CA TRP A 496 -1.13 4.42 -14.00
C TRP A 496 -1.84 4.13 -15.33
N PRO A 497 -3.16 3.83 -15.35
CA PRO A 497 -3.79 3.31 -16.55
C PRO A 497 -3.79 4.29 -17.75
N GLN A 498 -3.77 5.60 -17.52
CA GLN A 498 -3.83 6.62 -18.57
C GLN A 498 -2.44 6.98 -19.09
N ARG A 499 -2.30 7.14 -20.41
CA ARG A 499 -1.05 7.59 -21.07
C ARG A 499 -1.09 9.06 -21.48
N ASP A 500 -2.29 9.63 -21.54
CA ASP A 500 -2.58 11.01 -21.87
C ASP A 500 -4.00 11.35 -21.38
N ALA A 501 -4.43 12.60 -21.56
CA ALA A 501 -5.75 13.06 -21.13
C ALA A 501 -6.90 12.77 -22.13
N THR A 502 -6.67 12.05 -23.24
CA THR A 502 -7.66 11.93 -24.33
C THR A 502 -8.92 11.16 -23.91
N ALA A 503 -8.80 10.20 -23.01
CA ALA A 503 -9.92 9.40 -22.51
C ALA A 503 -10.64 10.03 -21.30
N LEU A 504 -10.06 11.08 -20.70
CA LEU A 504 -10.48 11.59 -19.39
C LEU A 504 -11.96 12.00 -19.36
N GLU A 505 -12.41 12.82 -20.32
CA GLU A 505 -13.81 13.27 -20.39
C GLU A 505 -14.78 12.09 -20.52
N GLY A 506 -14.42 11.07 -21.30
CA GLY A 506 -15.24 9.87 -21.49
C GLY A 506 -15.33 9.01 -20.22
N LEU A 507 -14.21 8.85 -19.51
CA LEU A 507 -14.14 8.11 -18.26
C LEU A 507 -14.92 8.81 -17.14
N MET A 508 -14.81 10.14 -17.04
CA MET A 508 -15.56 10.92 -16.06
C MET A 508 -17.07 10.94 -16.34
N ALA A 509 -17.48 10.72 -17.59
CA ALA A 509 -18.87 10.67 -18.01
C ALA A 509 -19.48 9.25 -18.03
N ALA A 510 -18.74 8.23 -17.57
CA ALA A 510 -19.21 6.85 -17.57
C ALA A 510 -20.51 6.71 -16.76
N PRO A 511 -21.53 6.00 -17.30
CA PRO A 511 -22.80 5.84 -16.61
C PRO A 511 -22.63 4.96 -15.37
N VAL A 512 -23.24 5.38 -14.26
CA VAL A 512 -23.29 4.57 -13.05
C VAL A 512 -24.21 3.37 -13.28
N PRO A 513 -23.76 2.14 -13.00
CA PRO A 513 -24.61 0.96 -13.09
C PRO A 513 -25.87 1.06 -12.24
N THR A 514 -26.94 0.36 -12.66
CA THR A 514 -28.28 0.53 -12.05
C THR A 514 -28.49 -0.26 -10.75
N GLY A 515 -27.63 -1.22 -10.45
CA GLY A 515 -27.81 -2.20 -9.37
C GLY A 515 -28.81 -3.33 -9.69
N GLU A 516 -29.49 -3.28 -10.84
CA GLU A 516 -30.54 -4.25 -11.21
C GLU A 516 -29.96 -5.50 -11.89
N PRO A 517 -30.43 -6.71 -11.54
CA PRO A 517 -29.96 -7.94 -12.18
C PRO A 517 -30.35 -8.00 -13.66
N LEU A 518 -29.50 -8.63 -14.46
CA LEU A 518 -29.75 -8.89 -15.87
C LEU A 518 -30.71 -10.08 -16.03
N ALA A 519 -31.61 -10.00 -17.01
CA ALA A 519 -32.48 -11.10 -17.36
C ALA A 519 -31.70 -12.20 -18.10
N ILE A 520 -31.76 -13.42 -17.58
CA ILE A 520 -31.09 -14.59 -18.16
C ILE A 520 -32.07 -15.74 -18.40
N ARG A 521 -31.70 -16.65 -19.30
CA ARG A 521 -32.31 -17.99 -19.39
C ARG A 521 -31.91 -18.79 -18.15
N ALA A 522 -32.90 -19.17 -17.35
CA ALA A 522 -32.72 -19.98 -16.16
C ALA A 522 -33.57 -21.27 -16.26
N GLU A 523 -32.99 -22.40 -15.83
CA GLU A 523 -33.69 -23.67 -15.66
C GLU A 523 -33.85 -23.96 -14.16
N PRO A 524 -34.86 -24.73 -13.73
CA PRO A 524 -35.01 -25.12 -12.33
C PRO A 524 -33.76 -25.84 -11.80
N ALA A 525 -33.27 -25.41 -10.63
CA ALA A 525 -32.16 -26.07 -9.95
C ALA A 525 -32.49 -27.53 -9.59
N PRO A 526 -31.52 -28.45 -9.67
CA PRO A 526 -31.63 -29.76 -9.04
C PRO A 526 -31.83 -29.64 -7.52
N GLU A 527 -32.53 -30.59 -6.92
CA GLU A 527 -32.70 -30.63 -5.46
C GLU A 527 -31.36 -30.88 -4.76
N VAL A 528 -31.01 -29.98 -3.83
CA VAL A 528 -29.80 -30.00 -3.02
C VAL A 528 -30.10 -29.49 -1.61
N SER A 529 -29.24 -29.84 -0.65
CA SER A 529 -29.33 -29.37 0.74
C SER A 529 -27.98 -28.82 1.18
N ILE A 530 -27.94 -27.53 1.48
CA ILE A 530 -26.77 -26.80 1.97
C ILE A 530 -26.97 -26.58 3.48
N ASP A 531 -25.97 -26.96 4.28
CA ASP A 531 -25.97 -26.66 5.70
C ASP A 531 -25.59 -25.18 5.88
N ALA A 532 -26.55 -24.27 5.80
CA ALA A 532 -26.31 -22.83 5.92
C ALA A 532 -26.29 -22.39 7.39
N ILE A 533 -25.52 -21.35 7.73
CA ILE A 533 -25.46 -20.75 9.06
C ILE A 533 -26.67 -19.85 9.28
N THR A 534 -27.35 -20.04 10.41
CA THR A 534 -28.43 -19.16 10.84
C THR A 534 -27.83 -17.86 11.41
N THR A 535 -28.15 -16.72 10.81
CA THR A 535 -27.82 -15.38 11.31
C THR A 535 -29.10 -14.59 11.64
N ALA A 536 -28.95 -13.43 12.28
CA ALA A 536 -30.08 -12.54 12.53
C ALA A 536 -30.66 -11.95 11.23
N ASP A 537 -29.83 -11.82 10.20
CA ASP A 537 -30.15 -11.17 8.93
C ASP A 537 -30.47 -12.20 7.81
N GLY A 538 -30.50 -13.49 8.13
CA GLY A 538 -30.81 -14.57 7.19
C GLY A 538 -29.83 -15.75 7.24
N ALA A 539 -29.83 -16.58 6.20
CA ALA A 539 -28.90 -17.69 6.08
C ALA A 539 -27.60 -17.23 5.38
N ALA A 540 -26.44 -17.62 5.93
CA ALA A 540 -25.13 -17.31 5.37
C ALA A 540 -24.29 -18.58 5.21
N VAL A 541 -23.35 -18.59 4.27
CA VAL A 541 -22.46 -19.75 4.06
C VAL A 541 -21.26 -19.75 5.01
N ASP A 542 -20.94 -18.61 5.60
CA ASP A 542 -19.82 -18.43 6.53
C ASP A 542 -20.12 -17.30 7.55
N ARG A 543 -19.36 -17.24 8.64
CA ARG A 543 -19.50 -16.24 9.70
C ARG A 543 -18.14 -15.84 10.26
N VAL A 544 -17.65 -14.67 9.87
CA VAL A 544 -16.26 -14.20 10.03
C VAL A 544 -16.22 -12.96 10.92
N GLY A 545 -15.17 -12.88 11.75
CA GLY A 545 -14.75 -11.62 12.39
C GLY A 545 -13.74 -10.90 11.51
N LEU A 546 -13.96 -9.63 11.22
CA LEU A 546 -13.14 -8.87 10.28
C LEU A 546 -12.35 -7.76 11.01
N VAL A 547 -11.03 -7.74 10.83
CA VAL A 547 -10.20 -6.58 11.15
C VAL A 547 -9.89 -5.87 9.84
N MET A 548 -10.58 -4.75 9.59
CA MET A 548 -10.47 -4.00 8.35
C MET A 548 -9.47 -2.85 8.52
N PRO A 549 -8.28 -2.90 7.90
CA PRO A 549 -7.41 -1.73 7.86
C PRO A 549 -8.04 -0.63 7.00
N THR A 550 -7.84 0.63 7.39
CA THR A 550 -8.28 1.80 6.60
C THR A 550 -7.13 2.46 5.83
N SER A 551 -5.93 1.89 5.89
CA SER A 551 -4.76 2.35 5.15
C SER A 551 -3.69 1.27 5.02
N LEU A 552 -2.77 1.45 4.07
CA LEU A 552 -1.60 0.58 3.89
C LEU A 552 -0.81 0.38 5.20
N CYS A 553 -0.59 1.45 5.96
CA CYS A 553 0.20 1.43 7.19
C CYS A 553 -0.42 0.55 8.29
N SER A 554 -1.76 0.48 8.36
CA SER A 554 -2.45 -0.38 9.34
C SER A 554 -2.67 -1.82 8.84
N GLY A 555 -2.48 -2.08 7.54
CA GLY A 555 -2.71 -3.40 6.93
C GLY A 555 -1.96 -4.55 7.60
N GLN A 556 -0.65 -4.40 7.82
CA GLN A 556 0.13 -5.48 8.44
C GLN A 556 -0.22 -5.68 9.91
N ILE A 557 -0.62 -4.61 10.61
CA ILE A 557 -1.06 -4.68 12.00
C ILE A 557 -2.42 -5.35 12.10
N ALA A 558 -3.33 -5.09 11.15
CA ALA A 558 -4.60 -5.80 11.04
C ALA A 558 -4.39 -7.31 10.83
N ARG A 559 -3.39 -7.70 10.01
CA ARG A 559 -3.00 -9.11 9.84
C ARG A 559 -2.51 -9.73 11.14
N LEU A 560 -1.59 -9.06 11.85
CA LEU A 560 -1.10 -9.50 13.16
C LEU A 560 -2.25 -9.64 14.18
N ALA A 561 -3.21 -8.72 14.17
CA ALA A 561 -4.39 -8.79 15.02
C ALA A 561 -5.26 -10.01 14.70
N ALA A 562 -5.58 -10.24 13.41
CA ALA A 562 -6.37 -11.40 13.00
C ALA A 562 -5.67 -12.73 13.31
N GLU A 563 -4.35 -12.82 13.09
CA GLU A 563 -3.53 -13.98 13.47
C GLU A 563 -3.57 -14.22 14.98
N ARG A 564 -3.33 -13.18 15.79
CA ARG A 564 -3.41 -13.25 17.26
C ARG A 564 -4.79 -13.74 17.71
N LEU A 565 -5.87 -13.13 17.23
CA LEU A 565 -7.26 -13.50 17.56
C LEU A 565 -7.61 -14.96 17.21
N ASN A 566 -7.07 -15.48 16.10
CA ASN A 566 -7.28 -16.87 15.69
C ASN A 566 -6.57 -17.88 16.63
N THR A 567 -5.53 -17.47 17.35
CA THR A 567 -4.80 -18.35 18.29
C THR A 567 -5.43 -18.40 19.70
N THR A 568 -6.28 -17.44 20.07
CA THR A 568 -6.84 -17.35 21.44
C THR A 568 -8.10 -18.20 21.67
N GLY A 569 -8.62 -18.87 20.63
CA GLY A 569 -9.90 -19.58 20.67
C GLY A 569 -11.14 -18.67 20.72
N LEU A 570 -10.95 -17.36 20.60
CA LEU A 570 -12.03 -16.37 20.67
C LEU A 570 -13.03 -16.52 19.52
N ALA A 571 -12.60 -16.96 18.34
CA ALA A 571 -13.49 -17.20 17.21
C ALA A 571 -14.60 -18.19 17.58
N THR A 572 -14.23 -19.34 18.18
CA THR A 572 -15.20 -20.35 18.65
C THR A 572 -16.12 -19.79 19.74
N ALA A 573 -15.59 -19.00 20.68
CA ALA A 573 -16.38 -18.38 21.74
C ALA A 573 -17.41 -17.34 21.23
N LEU A 574 -17.15 -16.75 20.06
CA LEU A 574 -18.06 -15.80 19.40
C LEU A 574 -18.97 -16.46 18.35
N GLY A 575 -18.87 -17.79 18.18
CA GLY A 575 -19.59 -18.49 17.11
C GLY A 575 -19.13 -18.06 15.71
N LEU A 576 -17.85 -17.70 15.55
CA LEU A 576 -17.22 -17.36 14.28
C LEU A 576 -16.44 -18.57 13.74
N SER A 577 -16.34 -18.67 12.42
CA SER A 577 -15.47 -19.65 11.77
C SER A 577 -13.99 -19.29 11.91
N ARG A 578 -13.66 -18.00 11.82
CA ARG A 578 -12.32 -17.42 11.98
C ARG A 578 -12.36 -15.89 12.05
N PHE A 579 -11.21 -15.30 12.32
CA PHE A 579 -10.90 -13.91 12.01
C PHE A 579 -10.16 -13.77 10.69
N ALA A 580 -10.42 -12.69 9.96
CA ALA A 580 -9.71 -12.33 8.74
C ALA A 580 -9.31 -10.85 8.78
N ALA A 581 -8.24 -10.52 8.06
CA ALA A 581 -7.84 -9.15 7.76
C ALA A 581 -7.66 -9.00 6.24
N LEU A 582 -8.02 -7.84 5.71
CA LEU A 582 -7.94 -7.54 4.27
C LEU A 582 -6.85 -6.49 4.03
N VAL A 583 -5.61 -6.96 3.94
CA VAL A 583 -4.42 -6.09 3.77
C VAL A 583 -4.37 -5.55 2.35
N HIS A 584 -4.28 -4.23 2.18
CA HIS A 584 -4.20 -3.56 0.88
C HIS A 584 -3.19 -2.41 0.91
N THR A 585 -2.86 -1.83 -0.26
CA THR A 585 -1.93 -0.67 -0.37
C THR A 585 -2.61 0.69 -0.51
N GLU A 586 -3.94 0.75 -0.44
CA GLU A 586 -4.72 1.99 -0.60
C GLU A 586 -4.96 2.75 0.72
N GLY A 587 -5.64 3.90 0.67
CA GLY A 587 -5.97 4.77 1.81
C GLY A 587 -4.98 5.94 2.06
N CYS A 588 -3.77 5.87 1.49
CA CYS A 588 -2.75 6.91 1.57
C CYS A 588 -2.13 7.19 0.19
N GLY A 589 -1.66 8.41 -0.04
CA GLY A 589 -0.76 8.73 -1.17
C GLY A 589 -1.31 8.41 -2.57
N VAL A 590 -2.61 8.63 -2.79
CA VAL A 590 -3.31 8.37 -4.07
C VAL A 590 -4.26 9.51 -4.42
N SER A 591 -4.59 9.67 -5.70
CA SER A 591 -5.61 10.61 -6.21
C SER A 591 -6.96 10.47 -5.50
N GLY A 592 -7.63 11.58 -5.22
CA GLY A 592 -9.00 11.57 -4.68
C GLY A 592 -10.08 11.38 -5.77
N GLY A 593 -11.35 11.62 -5.43
CA GLY A 593 -12.46 11.56 -6.38
C GLY A 593 -12.86 10.11 -6.71
N PRO A 594 -13.02 9.71 -7.99
CA PRO A 594 -13.50 8.37 -8.35
C PRO A 594 -12.70 7.20 -7.74
N ASN A 595 -11.38 7.38 -7.54
CA ASN A 595 -10.54 6.40 -6.86
C ASN A 595 -10.95 6.19 -5.39
N GLU A 596 -11.20 7.30 -4.68
CA GLU A 596 -11.63 7.29 -3.29
C GLU A 596 -13.04 6.70 -3.15
N ASP A 597 -13.92 6.96 -4.12
CA ASP A 597 -15.27 6.37 -4.17
C ASP A 597 -15.23 4.85 -4.35
N ILE A 598 -14.40 4.34 -5.26
CA ILE A 598 -14.21 2.89 -5.45
C ILE A 598 -13.64 2.25 -4.18
N TYR A 599 -12.65 2.89 -3.56
CA TYR A 599 -12.06 2.43 -2.31
C TYR A 599 -13.10 2.35 -1.18
N ALA A 600 -13.83 3.44 -0.92
CA ALA A 600 -14.84 3.50 0.13
C ALA A 600 -15.96 2.48 -0.10
N ARG A 601 -16.48 2.39 -1.33
CA ARG A 601 -17.48 1.39 -1.73
C ARG A 601 -17.01 -0.03 -1.49
N THR A 602 -15.76 -0.35 -1.87
CA THR A 602 -15.18 -1.68 -1.66
C THR A 602 -15.12 -2.02 -0.16
N LEU A 603 -14.63 -1.11 0.68
CA LEU A 603 -14.59 -1.32 2.13
C LEU A 603 -15.98 -1.50 2.75
N LEU A 604 -16.94 -0.65 2.36
CA LEU A 604 -18.34 -0.75 2.80
C LEU A 604 -18.97 -2.09 2.39
N GLY A 605 -18.68 -2.58 1.19
CA GLY A 605 -19.11 -3.90 0.71
C GLY A 605 -18.64 -5.03 1.63
N TYR A 606 -17.38 -4.99 2.08
CA TYR A 606 -16.86 -5.96 3.05
C TYR A 606 -17.40 -5.78 4.47
N LEU A 607 -17.56 -4.54 4.94
CA LEU A 607 -18.13 -4.26 6.27
C LEU A 607 -19.59 -4.70 6.38
N THR A 608 -20.33 -4.68 5.28
CA THR A 608 -21.74 -5.11 5.18
C THR A 608 -21.90 -6.51 4.58
N HIS A 609 -20.81 -7.22 4.34
CA HIS A 609 -20.82 -8.51 3.69
C HIS A 609 -21.65 -9.54 4.50
N PRO A 610 -22.52 -10.37 3.88
CA PRO A 610 -23.39 -11.30 4.61
C PRO A 610 -22.65 -12.31 5.51
N SER A 611 -21.41 -12.64 5.18
CA SER A 611 -20.54 -13.50 6.00
C SER A 611 -19.81 -12.77 7.14
N VAL A 612 -19.83 -11.44 7.21
CA VAL A 612 -19.14 -10.69 8.27
C VAL A 612 -20.11 -10.42 9.41
N SER A 613 -19.83 -11.01 10.58
CA SER A 613 -20.71 -10.87 11.76
C SER A 613 -20.26 -9.79 12.72
N LEU A 614 -18.96 -9.54 12.82
CA LEU A 614 -18.34 -8.54 13.67
C LEU A 614 -17.20 -7.93 12.87
N ALA A 615 -17.11 -6.62 12.83
CA ALA A 615 -16.01 -5.94 12.16
C ALA A 615 -15.48 -4.78 13.00
N LEU A 616 -14.16 -4.62 12.98
CA LEU A 616 -13.45 -3.52 13.59
C LEU A 616 -12.60 -2.84 12.51
N LEU A 617 -12.67 -1.51 12.44
CA LEU A 617 -11.81 -0.70 11.60
C LEU A 617 -10.55 -0.32 12.36
N LEU A 618 -9.40 -0.54 11.73
CA LEU A 618 -8.08 -0.19 12.26
C LEU A 618 -7.45 0.88 11.39
N GLU A 619 -7.37 2.09 11.92
CA GLU A 619 -6.67 3.19 11.29
C GLU A 619 -5.21 3.25 11.72
N HIS A 620 -4.41 3.94 10.94
CA HIS A 620 -3.12 4.43 11.40
C HIS A 620 -3.29 5.78 12.08
N GLY A 621 -3.96 6.71 11.40
CA GLY A 621 -4.36 8.06 11.82
C GLY A 621 -3.81 9.21 10.94
N CYS A 622 -2.99 8.94 9.91
CA CYS A 622 -2.44 9.94 8.97
C CYS A 622 -2.98 9.87 7.55
N GLU A 623 -3.76 8.84 7.25
CA GLU A 623 -4.43 8.60 5.98
C GLU A 623 -5.51 9.63 5.65
N LYS A 624 -5.97 9.61 4.39
CA LYS A 624 -7.14 10.37 3.96
C LYS A 624 -8.42 9.76 4.55
N THR A 625 -8.49 8.43 4.59
CA THR A 625 -9.67 7.64 4.93
C THR A 625 -9.65 7.16 6.39
N HIS A 626 -9.46 8.08 7.34
CA HIS A 626 -9.41 7.75 8.77
C HIS A 626 -10.78 7.29 9.32
N ASN A 627 -10.85 6.83 10.57
CA ASN A 627 -12.07 6.28 11.17
C ASN A 627 -13.27 7.25 11.11
N ASP A 628 -13.06 8.56 11.29
CA ASP A 628 -14.17 9.53 11.16
C ASP A 628 -14.70 9.65 9.72
N TYR A 629 -13.84 9.48 8.70
CA TYR A 629 -14.27 9.43 7.30
C TYR A 629 -15.14 8.18 7.09
N MET A 630 -14.66 7.02 7.55
CA MET A 630 -15.42 5.77 7.41
C MET A 630 -16.76 5.81 8.15
N ARG A 631 -16.85 6.49 9.29
CA ARG A 631 -18.14 6.73 9.98
C ARG A 631 -19.09 7.55 9.12
N ALA A 632 -18.62 8.64 8.52
CA ALA A 632 -19.43 9.46 7.64
C ALA A 632 -19.89 8.67 6.40
N SER A 633 -19.00 7.90 5.77
CA SER A 633 -19.35 7.04 4.64
C SER A 633 -20.37 5.95 5.00
N LEU A 634 -20.28 5.37 6.21
CA LEU A 634 -21.27 4.43 6.73
C LEU A 634 -22.63 5.11 6.93
N ASP A 635 -22.66 6.29 7.56
CA ASP A 635 -23.89 7.07 7.77
C ASP A 635 -24.56 7.45 6.43
N GLU A 636 -23.77 7.90 5.45
CA GLU A 636 -24.24 8.23 4.08
C GLU A 636 -24.81 7.00 3.36
N ALA A 637 -24.22 5.83 3.59
CA ALA A 637 -24.72 4.54 3.08
C ALA A 637 -25.91 3.98 3.89
N GLY A 638 -26.36 4.67 4.95
CA GLY A 638 -27.46 4.22 5.81
C GLY A 638 -27.10 3.04 6.72
N VAL A 639 -25.82 2.83 7.00
CA VAL A 639 -25.30 1.76 7.86
C VAL A 639 -24.90 2.36 9.21
N ASP A 640 -25.51 1.87 10.30
CA ASP A 640 -25.19 2.36 11.66
C ASP A 640 -23.70 2.15 12.03
N PRO A 641 -22.91 3.23 12.18
CA PRO A 641 -21.49 3.13 12.50
C PRO A 641 -21.23 2.54 13.89
N GLY A 642 -22.22 2.57 14.79
CA GLY A 642 -22.15 2.00 16.14
C GLY A 642 -22.06 0.48 16.18
N ARG A 643 -22.32 -0.20 15.05
CA ARG A 643 -22.15 -1.66 14.90
C ARG A 643 -20.70 -2.11 14.85
N PHE A 644 -19.76 -1.19 14.64
CA PHE A 644 -18.35 -1.50 14.39
C PHE A 644 -17.43 -1.08 15.53
N GLY A 645 -16.32 -1.79 15.66
CA GLY A 645 -15.19 -1.39 16.50
C GLY A 645 -14.30 -0.38 15.78
N TYR A 646 -13.58 0.43 16.54
CA TYR A 646 -12.60 1.37 16.01
C TYR A 646 -11.36 1.38 16.90
N ALA A 647 -10.20 1.17 16.28
CA ALA A 647 -8.89 1.27 16.91
C ALA A 647 -7.95 2.12 16.03
N SER A 648 -6.88 2.62 16.63
CA SER A 648 -5.94 3.55 16.00
C SER A 648 -4.54 3.34 16.54
N VAL A 649 -3.61 2.94 15.66
CA VAL A 649 -2.21 2.68 16.05
C VAL A 649 -1.58 3.90 16.71
N GLN A 650 -1.81 5.10 16.16
CA GLN A 650 -1.18 6.32 16.65
C GLN A 650 -1.84 6.91 17.89
N LEU A 651 -3.15 6.70 18.08
CA LEU A 651 -3.88 7.24 19.23
C LEU A 651 -3.90 6.28 20.41
N ASP A 652 -3.75 4.98 20.17
CA ASP A 652 -3.81 3.95 21.23
C ASP A 652 -2.47 3.69 21.92
N GLY A 653 -1.38 4.30 21.44
CA GLY A 653 -0.05 4.15 22.06
C GLY A 653 0.86 3.15 21.35
N GLY A 654 0.63 2.92 20.06
CA GLY A 654 1.49 2.07 19.23
C GLY A 654 0.88 0.72 18.91
N ILE A 655 1.70 -0.15 18.32
CA ILE A 655 1.27 -1.43 17.75
C ILE A 655 0.68 -2.33 18.83
N ASP A 656 1.42 -2.59 19.90
CA ASP A 656 0.98 -3.52 20.96
C ASP A 656 -0.32 -3.06 21.62
N CYS A 657 -0.45 -1.77 21.93
CA CYS A 657 -1.66 -1.22 22.53
C CYS A 657 -2.86 -1.27 21.59
N ALA A 658 -2.66 -1.05 20.28
CA ALA A 658 -3.71 -1.23 19.28
C ALA A 658 -4.14 -2.70 19.18
N LEU A 659 -3.20 -3.66 19.17
CA LEU A 659 -3.52 -5.09 19.18
C LEU A 659 -4.34 -5.48 20.41
N ASP A 660 -3.96 -4.98 21.59
CA ASP A 660 -4.70 -5.21 22.84
C ASP A 660 -6.11 -4.60 22.80
N ARG A 661 -6.26 -3.40 22.21
CA ARG A 661 -7.58 -2.76 22.02
C ARG A 661 -8.48 -3.56 21.09
N VAL A 662 -7.94 -4.07 19.98
CA VAL A 662 -8.67 -4.94 19.06
C VAL A 662 -9.14 -6.20 19.77
N GLU A 663 -8.25 -6.87 20.52
CA GLU A 663 -8.58 -8.07 21.28
C GLU A 663 -9.67 -7.82 22.33
N ALA A 664 -9.55 -6.71 23.08
CA ALA A 664 -10.54 -6.32 24.07
C ALA A 664 -11.93 -6.11 23.45
N TRP A 665 -12.02 -5.37 22.35
CA TRP A 665 -13.30 -5.09 21.69
C TRP A 665 -14.01 -6.36 21.22
N PHE A 666 -13.31 -7.29 20.55
CA PHE A 666 -13.91 -8.57 20.18
C PHE A 666 -14.25 -9.43 21.42
N GLY A 667 -13.45 -9.34 22.49
CA GLY A 667 -13.68 -10.03 23.76
C GLY A 667 -14.97 -9.60 24.48
N GLU A 668 -15.35 -8.32 24.38
CA GLU A 668 -16.58 -7.75 24.96
C GLU A 668 -17.86 -8.31 24.31
N HIS A 669 -17.77 -8.80 23.08
CA HIS A 669 -18.90 -9.36 22.33
C HIS A 669 -19.15 -10.85 22.61
N ARG A 670 -18.46 -11.44 23.60
CA ARG A 670 -18.65 -12.84 24.00
C ARG A 670 -20.10 -13.11 24.39
N GLN A 671 -20.73 -14.04 23.68
CA GLN A 671 -22.09 -14.48 23.97
C GLN A 671 -22.08 -15.73 24.85
N SER A 672 -23.04 -15.83 25.76
CA SER A 672 -23.28 -17.00 26.61
C SER A 672 -24.01 -18.10 25.81
N GLY A 673 -23.34 -18.82 24.90
CA GLY A 673 -23.99 -19.86 24.10
C GLY A 673 -23.11 -20.53 23.05
N THR A 674 -23.42 -21.77 22.67
CA THR A 674 -22.55 -22.74 21.98
C THR A 674 -22.63 -22.70 20.44
N GLY A 675 -21.48 -22.57 19.77
CA GLY A 675 -21.23 -23.06 18.40
C GLY A 675 -22.02 -22.41 17.25
N LEU A 676 -21.64 -22.74 16.01
CA LEU A 676 -22.38 -22.34 14.81
C LEU A 676 -23.67 -23.16 14.69
N SER A 677 -24.83 -22.49 14.67
CA SER A 677 -26.12 -23.13 14.35
C SER A 677 -26.34 -23.15 12.84
N THR A 678 -26.83 -24.29 12.32
CA THR A 678 -27.06 -24.46 10.88
C THR A 678 -28.47 -24.96 10.57
N THR A 679 -29.03 -24.52 9.45
CA THR A 679 -30.30 -25.02 8.91
C THR A 679 -30.13 -25.44 7.46
N PRO A 680 -30.78 -26.55 7.02
CA PRO A 680 -30.83 -26.92 5.61
C PRO A 680 -31.42 -25.79 4.77
N ALA A 681 -30.75 -25.47 3.67
CA ALA A 681 -31.19 -24.49 2.67
C ALA A 681 -31.02 -25.06 1.26
N ASP A 682 -31.80 -24.57 0.30
CA ASP A 682 -31.64 -24.90 -1.11
C ASP A 682 -30.52 -24.04 -1.75
N ALA A 683 -30.34 -24.16 -3.07
CA ALA A 683 -29.34 -23.40 -3.82
C ALA A 683 -29.55 -21.87 -3.79
N GLY A 684 -30.73 -21.39 -3.38
CA GLY A 684 -31.06 -19.96 -3.30
C GLY A 684 -30.25 -19.19 -2.25
N VAL A 685 -29.66 -19.88 -1.28
CA VAL A 685 -28.74 -19.26 -0.30
C VAL A 685 -27.39 -18.87 -0.91
N LEU A 686 -27.05 -19.39 -2.09
CA LEU A 686 -25.75 -19.15 -2.71
C LEU A 686 -25.66 -17.74 -3.30
N ARG A 687 -24.56 -17.07 -2.95
CA ARG A 687 -24.10 -15.82 -3.56
C ARG A 687 -22.72 -16.09 -4.15
N LEU A 688 -22.65 -16.31 -5.45
CA LEU A 688 -21.50 -16.88 -6.14
C LEU A 688 -20.83 -15.85 -7.05
N GLY A 689 -19.53 -15.61 -6.85
CA GLY A 689 -18.70 -14.94 -7.84
C GLY A 689 -18.10 -15.97 -8.81
N LEU A 690 -18.24 -15.74 -10.12
CA LEU A 690 -17.70 -16.58 -11.18
C LEU A 690 -16.66 -15.82 -11.99
N LEU A 691 -15.51 -16.42 -12.21
CA LEU A 691 -14.42 -15.84 -13.00
C LEU A 691 -13.58 -16.92 -13.67
N ALA A 692 -12.78 -16.50 -14.66
CA ALA A 692 -11.89 -17.40 -15.38
C ALA A 692 -10.56 -16.71 -15.68
N SER A 693 -9.48 -17.48 -15.64
CA SER A 693 -8.17 -17.09 -16.17
C SER A 693 -7.92 -17.82 -17.48
N GLY A 694 -7.24 -17.17 -18.42
CA GLY A 694 -6.92 -17.74 -19.74
C GLY A 694 -8.15 -18.17 -20.55
N ASP A 695 -7.94 -19.11 -21.47
CA ASP A 695 -8.99 -19.64 -22.33
C ASP A 695 -10.00 -20.49 -21.56
N VAL A 696 -11.28 -20.33 -21.90
CA VAL A 696 -12.39 -21.11 -21.33
C VAL A 696 -12.97 -22.03 -22.41
N PRO A 697 -12.81 -23.35 -22.32
CA PRO A 697 -13.43 -24.27 -23.26
C PRO A 697 -14.95 -24.13 -23.28
N ASP A 698 -15.54 -24.20 -24.47
CA ASP A 698 -16.99 -24.05 -24.69
C ASP A 698 -17.87 -24.91 -23.78
N GLY A 699 -17.49 -26.18 -23.54
CA GLY A 699 -18.23 -27.07 -22.63
C GLY A 699 -18.19 -26.58 -21.19
N VAL A 700 -17.05 -26.08 -20.72
CA VAL A 700 -16.92 -25.49 -19.39
C VAL A 700 -17.74 -24.20 -19.29
N ALA A 701 -17.68 -23.34 -20.31
CA ALA A 701 -18.48 -22.12 -20.37
C ALA A 701 -19.99 -22.43 -20.28
N ARG A 702 -20.49 -23.42 -21.02
CA ARG A 702 -21.89 -23.85 -20.93
C ARG A 702 -22.24 -24.46 -19.57
N SER A 703 -21.33 -25.24 -18.97
CA SER A 703 -21.55 -25.78 -17.63
C SER A 703 -21.63 -24.70 -16.56
N LEU A 704 -20.78 -23.67 -16.62
CA LEU A 704 -20.82 -22.51 -15.72
C LEU A 704 -22.09 -21.68 -15.92
N ALA A 705 -22.50 -21.45 -17.17
CA ALA A 705 -23.74 -20.74 -17.49
C ALA A 705 -24.97 -21.44 -16.92
N ARG A 706 -25.07 -22.76 -17.12
CA ARG A 706 -26.19 -23.53 -16.59
C ARG A 706 -26.22 -23.57 -15.06
N LEU A 707 -25.05 -23.66 -14.42
CA LEU A 707 -24.94 -23.48 -12.96
C LEU A 707 -25.46 -22.11 -12.53
N SER A 708 -25.11 -21.04 -13.25
CA SER A 708 -25.64 -19.70 -12.95
C SER A 708 -27.17 -19.66 -13.04
N GLY A 709 -27.74 -20.25 -14.09
CA GLY A 709 -29.18 -20.38 -14.28
C GLY A 709 -29.86 -21.11 -13.13
N TRP A 710 -29.30 -22.22 -12.65
CA TRP A 710 -29.83 -22.96 -11.50
C TRP A 710 -29.84 -22.12 -10.22
N ILE A 711 -28.72 -21.48 -9.86
CA ILE A 711 -28.63 -20.66 -8.65
C ILE A 711 -29.64 -19.50 -8.71
N VAL A 712 -29.71 -18.79 -9.84
CA VAL A 712 -30.65 -17.68 -10.02
C VAL A 712 -32.11 -18.15 -9.99
N SER A 713 -32.43 -19.31 -10.57
CA SER A 713 -33.79 -19.88 -10.52
C SER A 713 -34.26 -20.22 -9.11
N ALA A 714 -33.32 -20.56 -8.22
CA ALA A 714 -33.58 -20.84 -6.81
C ALA A 714 -33.64 -19.57 -5.94
N GLY A 715 -33.43 -18.39 -6.53
CA GLY A 715 -33.42 -17.11 -5.81
C GLY A 715 -32.05 -16.69 -5.27
N GLY A 716 -30.96 -17.32 -5.75
CA GLY A 716 -29.58 -16.97 -5.41
C GLY A 716 -29.02 -15.82 -6.24
N THR A 717 -27.76 -15.48 -5.98
CA THR A 717 -27.04 -14.38 -6.67
C THR A 717 -25.81 -14.93 -7.38
N VAL A 718 -25.58 -14.48 -8.61
CA VAL A 718 -24.37 -14.79 -9.38
C VAL A 718 -23.78 -13.49 -9.89
N VAL A 719 -22.49 -13.27 -9.66
CA VAL A 719 -21.76 -12.08 -10.11
C VAL A 719 -20.57 -12.51 -10.97
N VAL A 720 -20.44 -11.92 -12.16
CA VAL A 720 -19.25 -12.06 -13.02
C VAL A 720 -18.58 -10.69 -13.21
N PRO A 721 -17.24 -10.61 -13.32
CA PRO A 721 -16.61 -9.37 -13.74
C PRO A 721 -16.84 -9.15 -15.25
N GLU A 722 -16.94 -7.89 -15.67
CA GLU A 722 -16.87 -7.53 -17.09
C GLU A 722 -15.45 -7.76 -17.65
N GLY A 723 -15.29 -7.58 -18.96
CA GLY A 723 -14.00 -7.69 -19.64
C GLY A 723 -13.71 -9.07 -20.22
N PRO A 724 -12.44 -9.37 -20.54
CA PRO A 724 -12.06 -10.64 -21.16
C PRO A 724 -12.30 -11.81 -20.20
N GLY A 725 -12.68 -12.97 -20.74
CA GLY A 725 -13.00 -14.17 -19.96
C GLY A 725 -14.46 -14.57 -20.08
N LEU A 726 -15.11 -14.86 -18.94
CA LEU A 726 -16.44 -15.49 -18.93
C LEU A 726 -17.54 -14.59 -19.49
N ALA A 727 -17.55 -13.30 -19.14
CA ALA A 727 -18.54 -12.34 -19.64
C ALA A 727 -18.42 -12.10 -21.17
N ALA A 728 -17.22 -12.25 -21.72
CA ALA A 728 -16.95 -12.15 -23.16
C ALA A 728 -17.13 -13.48 -23.92
N SER A 729 -17.32 -14.60 -23.22
CA SER A 729 -17.47 -15.92 -23.85
C SER A 729 -18.81 -16.06 -24.57
N ALA A 730 -18.78 -16.31 -25.88
CA ALA A 730 -19.98 -16.54 -26.69
C ALA A 730 -20.78 -17.75 -26.20
N ALA A 731 -20.12 -18.86 -25.89
CA ALA A 731 -20.78 -20.07 -25.39
C ALA A 731 -21.48 -19.85 -24.04
N PHE A 732 -20.89 -19.05 -23.14
CA PHE A 732 -21.51 -18.68 -21.87
C PHE A 732 -22.72 -17.77 -22.06
N ALA A 733 -22.56 -16.71 -22.87
CA ALA A 733 -23.62 -15.74 -23.15
C ALA A 733 -24.82 -16.39 -23.86
N ASP A 734 -24.58 -17.21 -24.90
CA ASP A 734 -25.62 -17.91 -25.65
C ASP A 734 -26.44 -18.85 -24.76
N ALA A 735 -25.79 -19.56 -23.84
CA ALA A 735 -26.45 -20.45 -22.88
C ALA A 735 -27.37 -19.68 -21.92
N LEU A 736 -26.99 -18.46 -21.53
CA LEU A 736 -27.80 -17.56 -20.70
C LEU A 736 -28.77 -16.67 -21.48
N ALA A 737 -28.81 -16.77 -22.81
CA ALA A 737 -29.56 -15.85 -23.68
C ALA A 737 -29.18 -14.37 -23.47
N LEU A 738 -27.90 -14.11 -23.24
CA LEU A 738 -27.29 -12.79 -23.17
C LEU A 738 -26.53 -12.46 -24.45
N THR A 739 -26.23 -11.19 -24.67
CA THR A 739 -25.21 -10.77 -25.63
C THR A 739 -23.82 -10.90 -24.99
N PRO A 740 -22.80 -11.41 -25.71
CA PRO A 740 -21.42 -11.40 -25.22
C PRO A 740 -20.97 -9.98 -24.85
N GLY A 741 -20.31 -9.82 -23.70
CA GLY A 741 -19.95 -8.52 -23.15
C GLY A 741 -21.17 -7.67 -22.75
N PRO A 742 -22.10 -8.18 -21.92
CA PRO A 742 -23.20 -7.38 -21.42
C PRO A 742 -22.68 -6.19 -20.58
N PRO A 743 -23.39 -5.04 -20.57
CA PRO A 743 -22.98 -3.89 -19.75
C PRO A 743 -23.03 -4.24 -18.25
N PRO A 744 -22.19 -3.60 -17.43
CA PRO A 744 -22.19 -3.83 -16.00
C PRO A 744 -23.52 -3.41 -15.37
N SER A 745 -24.04 -4.28 -14.52
CA SER A 745 -25.19 -3.99 -13.65
C SER A 745 -24.77 -3.45 -12.29
N LEU A 746 -23.52 -3.69 -11.88
CA LEU A 746 -22.94 -3.27 -10.60
C LEU A 746 -21.65 -2.47 -10.88
N ALA A 747 -21.44 -1.39 -10.15
CA ALA A 747 -20.14 -0.74 -10.10
C ALA A 747 -19.12 -1.65 -9.39
N HIS A 748 -17.83 -1.38 -9.57
CA HIS A 748 -16.79 -2.16 -8.92
C HIS A 748 -16.95 -2.13 -7.39
N GLY A 749 -17.07 -3.31 -6.77
CA GLY A 749 -17.28 -3.47 -5.33
C GLY A 749 -18.67 -3.06 -4.82
N GLU A 750 -19.64 -2.81 -5.69
CA GLU A 750 -21.02 -2.51 -5.27
C GLU A 750 -21.76 -3.76 -4.76
N SER A 751 -22.36 -3.65 -3.58
CA SER A 751 -23.16 -4.73 -2.98
C SER A 751 -24.35 -5.13 -3.87
N ALA A 752 -24.43 -6.42 -4.22
CA ALA A 752 -25.53 -6.99 -4.99
C ALA A 752 -26.80 -7.15 -4.13
N ASN A 753 -27.53 -6.06 -3.90
CA ASN A 753 -28.66 -6.04 -2.96
C ASN A 753 -29.90 -6.84 -3.43
N ARG A 754 -29.99 -7.17 -4.72
CA ARG A 754 -31.08 -8.00 -5.28
C ARG A 754 -30.52 -9.33 -5.74
N PRO A 755 -31.20 -10.46 -5.47
CA PRO A 755 -30.81 -11.73 -6.07
C PRO A 755 -31.00 -11.71 -7.58
N GLY A 756 -30.11 -12.40 -8.30
CA GLY A 756 -30.12 -12.46 -9.75
C GLY A 756 -28.73 -12.62 -10.35
N PHE A 757 -28.64 -12.48 -11.68
CA PHE A 757 -27.39 -12.48 -12.41
C PHE A 757 -26.88 -11.05 -12.60
N HIS A 758 -25.67 -10.77 -12.15
CA HIS A 758 -25.04 -9.47 -12.23
C HIS A 758 -23.70 -9.53 -12.95
N VAL A 759 -23.38 -8.43 -13.63
CA VAL A 759 -22.06 -8.14 -14.18
C VAL A 759 -21.50 -6.96 -13.38
N MET A 760 -20.30 -7.11 -12.84
CA MET A 760 -19.59 -6.09 -12.08
C MET A 760 -18.57 -5.39 -12.99
N GLU A 761 -18.51 -4.07 -12.89
CA GLU A 761 -17.45 -3.26 -13.51
C GLU A 761 -16.05 -3.74 -13.09
N ALA A 762 -15.12 -3.77 -14.04
CA ALA A 762 -13.78 -4.33 -13.92
C ALA A 762 -12.77 -3.35 -14.54
N PRO A 763 -12.41 -2.27 -13.83
CA PRO A 763 -11.52 -1.24 -14.33
C PRO A 763 -10.03 -1.67 -14.36
N THR A 764 -9.78 -2.98 -14.27
CA THR A 764 -8.48 -3.62 -14.11
C THR A 764 -8.59 -5.06 -14.63
N ASP A 765 -7.51 -5.59 -15.18
CA ASP A 765 -7.39 -7.01 -15.54
C ASP A 765 -6.59 -7.80 -14.49
N GLN A 766 -6.18 -7.15 -13.40
CA GLN A 766 -5.39 -7.75 -12.34
C GLN A 766 -6.26 -8.71 -11.51
N TRP A 767 -5.86 -9.97 -11.43
CA TRP A 767 -6.64 -11.05 -10.83
C TRP A 767 -7.11 -10.78 -9.38
N THR A 768 -6.19 -10.38 -8.51
CA THR A 768 -6.45 -10.12 -7.10
C THR A 768 -7.42 -8.96 -6.90
N GLU A 769 -7.31 -7.91 -7.71
CA GLU A 769 -8.22 -6.77 -7.69
C GLU A 769 -9.64 -7.16 -8.13
N LEU A 770 -9.76 -7.95 -9.20
CA LEU A 770 -11.05 -8.49 -9.65
C LEU A 770 -11.72 -9.33 -8.57
N VAL A 771 -10.95 -10.23 -7.95
CA VAL A 771 -11.41 -11.10 -6.87
C VAL A 771 -11.84 -10.30 -5.63
N SER A 772 -11.13 -9.21 -5.32
CA SER A 772 -11.47 -8.31 -4.22
C SER A 772 -12.73 -7.48 -4.51
N GLY A 773 -12.88 -6.98 -5.74
CA GLY A 773 -14.11 -6.33 -6.18
C GLY A 773 -15.32 -7.26 -6.10
N LEU A 774 -15.19 -8.48 -6.64
CA LEU A 774 -16.24 -9.50 -6.55
C LEU A 774 -16.62 -9.78 -5.11
N GLY A 775 -15.63 -9.91 -4.22
CA GLY A 775 -15.88 -10.14 -2.81
C GLY A 775 -16.67 -9.02 -2.14
N ALA A 776 -16.34 -7.76 -2.43
CA ALA A 776 -17.09 -6.61 -1.92
C ALA A 776 -18.56 -6.58 -2.37
N THR A 777 -18.93 -7.23 -3.49
CA THR A 777 -20.35 -7.33 -3.91
C THR A 777 -21.23 -8.20 -3.00
N GLY A 778 -20.64 -8.87 -2.01
CA GLY A 778 -21.36 -9.72 -1.05
C GLY A 778 -21.43 -11.19 -1.46
N VAL A 779 -20.56 -11.67 -2.36
CA VAL A 779 -20.50 -13.09 -2.73
C VAL A 779 -19.84 -13.91 -1.61
N GLY A 780 -20.54 -14.93 -1.13
CA GLY A 780 -20.05 -15.81 -0.07
C GLY A 780 -19.14 -16.95 -0.55
N MET A 781 -19.11 -17.19 -1.87
CA MET A 781 -18.30 -18.23 -2.51
C MET A 781 -17.73 -17.70 -3.83
N LEU A 782 -16.52 -18.11 -4.17
CA LEU A 782 -15.93 -17.88 -5.50
C LEU A 782 -15.70 -19.23 -6.19
N LEU A 783 -15.94 -19.27 -7.50
CA LEU A 783 -15.58 -20.40 -8.36
C LEU A 783 -14.82 -19.87 -9.58
N ALA A 784 -13.57 -20.29 -9.70
CA ALA A 784 -12.66 -19.88 -10.75
C ALA A 784 -12.35 -21.03 -11.72
N HIS A 785 -12.41 -20.75 -13.02
CA HIS A 785 -11.78 -21.60 -14.02
C HIS A 785 -10.29 -21.23 -14.19
N ALA A 786 -9.41 -22.21 -14.00
CA ALA A 786 -7.98 -22.09 -14.25
C ALA A 786 -7.65 -22.51 -15.69
N GLY A 787 -7.44 -21.55 -16.59
CA GLY A 787 -7.11 -21.82 -18.00
C GLY A 787 -5.60 -21.90 -18.29
N GLU A 788 -4.76 -21.32 -17.44
CA GLU A 788 -3.29 -21.33 -17.59
C GLU A 788 -2.62 -22.05 -16.42
N HIS A 789 -2.87 -21.57 -15.21
CA HIS A 789 -2.40 -22.12 -13.95
C HIS A 789 -3.41 -21.78 -12.85
N PRO A 790 -3.38 -22.48 -11.70
CA PRO A 790 -4.15 -22.11 -10.53
C PRO A 790 -3.80 -20.70 -10.04
N GLN A 791 -4.79 -19.94 -9.59
CA GLN A 791 -4.67 -18.53 -9.24
C GLN A 791 -4.65 -18.29 -7.72
N GLN A 792 -4.31 -17.08 -7.30
CA GLN A 792 -4.43 -16.67 -5.89
C GLN A 792 -5.91 -16.58 -5.47
N GLY A 793 -6.25 -17.14 -4.31
CA GLY A 793 -7.59 -17.05 -3.72
C GLY A 793 -7.82 -15.77 -2.90
N HIS A 794 -8.98 -15.68 -2.26
CA HIS A 794 -9.35 -14.55 -1.39
C HIS A 794 -9.22 -14.91 0.10
N PRO A 795 -8.70 -14.03 0.99
CA PRO A 795 -8.52 -14.36 2.42
C PRO A 795 -9.83 -14.56 3.19
N LEU A 796 -10.89 -13.81 2.85
CA LEU A 796 -12.21 -13.91 3.51
C LEU A 796 -13.18 -14.86 2.81
N ILE A 797 -13.02 -15.11 1.51
CA ILE A 797 -14.05 -15.79 0.71
C ILE A 797 -13.43 -17.07 0.15
N PRO A 798 -13.98 -18.25 0.45
CA PRO A 798 -13.46 -19.50 -0.11
C PRO A 798 -13.61 -19.50 -1.64
N MET A 799 -12.50 -19.80 -2.33
CA MET A 799 -12.45 -19.88 -3.79
C MET A 799 -12.16 -21.30 -4.23
N LEU A 800 -13.13 -21.94 -4.87
CA LEU A 800 -12.95 -23.21 -5.57
C LEU A 800 -12.30 -22.96 -6.93
N GLN A 801 -11.36 -23.81 -7.32
CA GLN A 801 -10.68 -23.73 -8.61
C GLN A 801 -10.83 -25.02 -9.41
N VAL A 802 -11.26 -24.89 -10.66
CA VAL A 802 -11.51 -26.02 -11.55
C VAL A 802 -10.85 -25.79 -12.90
N THR A 803 -10.58 -26.83 -13.66
CA THR A 803 -10.12 -26.68 -15.05
C THR A 803 -10.78 -27.70 -15.97
N GLY A 804 -11.07 -27.27 -17.20
CA GLY A 804 -11.35 -28.17 -18.32
C GLY A 804 -10.19 -28.27 -19.30
N VAL A 805 -9.04 -27.67 -19.01
CA VAL A 805 -7.87 -27.64 -19.91
C VAL A 805 -6.96 -28.83 -19.58
N PRO A 806 -6.76 -29.80 -20.49
CA PRO A 806 -5.99 -31.02 -20.19
C PRO A 806 -4.55 -30.77 -19.75
N ALA A 807 -3.89 -29.75 -20.31
CA ALA A 807 -2.52 -29.40 -19.94
C ALA A 807 -2.44 -28.88 -18.49
N VAL A 808 -3.38 -28.01 -18.09
CA VAL A 808 -3.47 -27.49 -16.72
C VAL A 808 -3.82 -28.61 -15.74
N ALA A 809 -4.77 -29.48 -16.10
CA ALA A 809 -5.12 -30.64 -15.31
C ALA A 809 -3.91 -31.55 -15.07
N ALA A 810 -3.09 -31.81 -16.10
CA ALA A 810 -1.92 -32.67 -15.99
C ALA A 810 -0.82 -32.06 -15.09
N ALA A 811 -0.62 -30.74 -15.15
CA ALA A 811 0.42 -30.05 -14.39
C ALA A 811 0.01 -29.75 -12.93
N TYR A 812 -1.26 -29.42 -12.69
CA TYR A 812 -1.73 -28.80 -11.44
C TYR A 812 -2.89 -29.56 -10.77
N ALA A 813 -3.10 -30.85 -11.06
CA ALA A 813 -4.18 -31.65 -10.47
C ALA A 813 -4.25 -31.58 -8.92
N ASP A 814 -3.10 -31.46 -8.26
CA ASP A 814 -3.02 -31.39 -6.80
C ASP A 814 -3.46 -30.03 -6.22
N ASP A 815 -3.55 -29.00 -7.07
CA ASP A 815 -3.92 -27.63 -6.68
C ASP A 815 -5.36 -27.28 -7.01
N LEU A 816 -6.00 -28.06 -7.88
CA LEU A 816 -7.37 -27.85 -8.34
C LEU A 816 -8.36 -28.65 -7.50
N ASP A 817 -9.53 -28.07 -7.22
CA ASP A 817 -10.59 -28.71 -6.46
C ASP A 817 -11.37 -29.74 -7.29
N ALA A 818 -11.48 -29.52 -8.61
CA ALA A 818 -12.07 -30.49 -9.54
C ALA A 818 -11.53 -30.35 -10.97
N LEU A 819 -11.62 -31.44 -11.73
CA LEU A 819 -11.30 -31.51 -13.16
C LEU A 819 -12.59 -31.75 -13.96
N LEU A 820 -12.80 -30.97 -15.02
CA LEU A 820 -14.00 -31.00 -15.88
C LEU A 820 -13.73 -31.65 -17.25
N VAL A 821 -12.84 -32.64 -17.30
CA VAL A 821 -12.44 -33.31 -18.55
C VAL A 821 -13.62 -34.10 -19.12
N ASP A 822 -13.93 -33.90 -20.41
CA ASP A 822 -15.02 -34.56 -21.15
C ASP A 822 -16.45 -34.28 -20.65
N ALA A 823 -16.69 -33.13 -20.01
CA ALA A 823 -18.02 -32.76 -19.54
C ALA A 823 -19.00 -32.45 -20.70
N ASP A 824 -20.03 -33.28 -20.86
CA ASP A 824 -21.33 -32.83 -21.41
C ASP A 824 -21.90 -31.75 -20.46
N ASP A 825 -22.54 -30.73 -21.00
CA ASP A 825 -22.99 -29.52 -20.29
C ASP A 825 -23.72 -29.88 -18.99
N SER A 826 -24.53 -30.94 -19.00
CA SER A 826 -25.30 -31.40 -17.83
C SER A 826 -24.46 -32.07 -16.73
N ALA A 827 -23.46 -32.86 -17.09
CA ALA A 827 -22.62 -33.58 -16.13
C ALA A 827 -21.66 -32.62 -15.43
N GLY A 828 -21.05 -31.71 -16.20
CA GLY A 828 -20.16 -30.67 -15.67
C GLY A 828 -20.87 -29.74 -14.69
N SER A 829 -22.05 -29.22 -15.04
CA SER A 829 -22.82 -28.36 -14.13
C SER A 829 -23.19 -29.07 -12.84
N ARG A 830 -23.54 -30.36 -12.90
CA ARG A 830 -23.89 -31.13 -11.69
C ARG A 830 -22.68 -31.29 -10.76
N GLN A 831 -21.52 -31.64 -11.32
CA GLN A 831 -20.28 -31.73 -10.56
C GLN A 831 -19.92 -30.41 -9.88
N LEU A 832 -20.07 -29.28 -10.58
CA LEU A 832 -19.82 -27.95 -10.01
C LEU A 832 -20.81 -27.59 -8.90
N LEU A 833 -22.10 -27.90 -9.07
CA LEU A 833 -23.11 -27.68 -8.03
C LEU A 833 -22.82 -28.51 -6.78
N ASP A 834 -22.51 -29.80 -6.94
CA ASP A 834 -22.18 -30.67 -5.81
C ASP A 834 -20.92 -30.18 -5.08
N LEU A 835 -19.90 -29.70 -5.81
CA LEU A 835 -18.70 -29.10 -5.24
C LEU A 835 -19.02 -27.84 -4.40
N LEU A 836 -19.88 -26.96 -4.93
CA LEU A 836 -20.35 -25.77 -4.22
C LEU A 836 -21.16 -26.10 -2.98
N VAL A 837 -22.02 -27.12 -3.04
CA VAL A 837 -22.81 -27.58 -1.90
C VAL A 837 -21.90 -28.07 -0.77
N GLU A 838 -20.88 -28.86 -1.09
CA GLU A 838 -19.91 -29.34 -0.10
C GLU A 838 -19.11 -28.19 0.52
N ALA A 839 -18.69 -27.22 -0.29
CA ALA A 839 -17.92 -26.08 0.20
C ALA A 839 -18.77 -25.09 1.03
N ALA A 840 -19.99 -24.76 0.57
CA ALA A 840 -20.93 -23.91 1.30
C ALA A 840 -21.43 -24.56 2.60
N SER A 841 -21.55 -25.89 2.62
CA SER A 841 -21.81 -26.66 3.84
C SER A 841 -20.56 -26.83 4.73
N ARG A 842 -19.42 -26.29 4.31
CA ARG A 842 -18.12 -26.35 5.01
C ARG A 842 -17.58 -27.77 5.21
N ARG A 843 -18.05 -28.72 4.40
CA ARG A 843 -17.56 -30.11 4.33
C ARG A 843 -16.34 -30.25 3.44
N LEU A 844 -16.20 -29.35 2.47
CA LEU A 844 -15.01 -29.17 1.63
C LEU A 844 -14.36 -27.81 1.92
N ARG A 845 -13.02 -27.79 1.99
CA ARG A 845 -12.25 -26.54 2.01
C ARG A 845 -11.42 -26.44 0.73
N PRO A 846 -11.42 -25.30 0.02
CA PRO A 846 -10.67 -25.20 -1.22
C PRO A 846 -9.17 -25.39 -1.02
N ARG A 847 -8.52 -26.13 -1.93
CA ARG A 847 -7.14 -26.61 -1.75
C ARG A 847 -6.11 -25.49 -1.63
N LEU A 848 -6.10 -24.53 -2.54
CA LEU A 848 -5.13 -23.43 -2.48
C LEU A 848 -5.42 -22.44 -1.36
N TRP A 849 -6.68 -22.34 -0.95
CA TRP A 849 -7.09 -21.54 0.19
C TRP A 849 -6.51 -22.10 1.51
N THR A 850 -6.55 -23.42 1.71
CA THR A 850 -5.96 -24.06 2.91
C THR A 850 -4.43 -24.01 2.94
N ARG A 851 -3.78 -23.87 1.78
CA ARG A 851 -2.34 -23.62 1.66
C ARG A 851 -1.94 -22.16 1.88
N GLY A 852 -2.91 -21.27 2.05
CA GLY A 852 -2.68 -19.84 2.26
C GLY A 852 -2.28 -19.08 1.00
N ASN A 853 -2.48 -19.65 -0.20
CA ASN A 853 -2.26 -18.97 -1.47
C ASN A 853 -3.40 -17.97 -1.74
N THR A 854 -3.48 -16.95 -0.90
CA THR A 854 -4.50 -15.90 -0.93
C THR A 854 -3.86 -14.53 -0.91
N ASP A 855 -4.55 -13.58 -1.53
CA ASP A 855 -4.17 -12.17 -1.50
C ASP A 855 -5.40 -11.27 -1.55
N PHE A 856 -5.22 -10.00 -1.20
CA PHE A 856 -6.25 -8.99 -1.25
C PHE A 856 -5.65 -7.70 -1.79
N GLN A 857 -6.36 -7.04 -2.70
CA GLN A 857 -5.91 -5.77 -3.23
C GLN A 857 -7.08 -4.96 -3.77
N ILE A 858 -7.08 -3.66 -3.46
CA ILE A 858 -8.12 -2.75 -3.96
C ILE A 858 -7.63 -2.11 -5.25
N THR A 859 -8.49 -2.09 -6.26
CA THR A 859 -8.19 -1.41 -7.51
C THR A 859 -8.19 0.09 -7.34
N ARG A 860 -7.30 0.75 -8.10
CA ARG A 860 -7.27 2.19 -8.22
C ARG A 860 -8.25 2.74 -9.27
N GLY A 861 -8.87 1.86 -10.05
CA GLY A 861 -9.71 2.22 -11.17
C GLY A 861 -8.91 2.84 -12.31
N LEU A 862 -9.60 3.21 -13.40
CA LEU A 862 -8.95 3.76 -14.60
C LEU A 862 -8.34 5.16 -14.39
N LEU A 863 -8.82 5.90 -13.40
CA LEU A 863 -8.37 7.25 -13.07
C LEU A 863 -7.51 7.32 -11.81
N GLY A 864 -7.12 6.20 -11.21
CA GLY A 864 -6.27 6.25 -10.03
C GLY A 864 -4.79 6.43 -10.36
N VAL A 865 -4.11 7.29 -9.60
CA VAL A 865 -2.67 7.55 -9.71
C VAL A 865 -2.09 7.82 -8.32
N SER A 866 -0.84 7.39 -8.07
CA SER A 866 -0.13 7.72 -6.82
C SER A 866 0.21 9.20 -6.79
N MET A 867 0.00 9.82 -5.62
CA MET A 867 0.44 11.19 -5.33
C MET A 867 1.15 11.21 -4.01
#